data_AF-A0A847FV61-F1
#
_entry.id   AF-A0A847FV61-F1
#
_cell.length_a   1.000
_cell.length_b   1.000
_cell.length_c   1.000
_cell.angle_alpha   90.00
_cell.angle_beta   90.00
_cell.angle_gamma   90.00
#
_symmetry.space_group_name_H-M   'P 1'
#
loop_
_entity.id
_entity.type
_entity.pdbx_description
1 polymer ?
#
loop_
_entity_poly.entity_id
_entity_poly.type
_entity_poly.pdbx_seq_one_letter_code
_entity_poly.pdbx_strand_id
1 'polypeptide(L)'
;MIGLGVQGDVPANALQPPLRDGIHLRWSFLREKGFPWHGYYLFRRRHRPGNRTCMVELLRELQLSPGPLSTRTLNAPWGQFTSDRNIELTDLFPPPHFVEFDLRNRRYLRFTLPPSRPTFEVEVRVGFLPGDDSATRTCLDLAELPDDVDSRFTLQDVSFEVLDHDGSPWQGQMIGSMGGRTGVSVGFRTHIRLPCPASLVSLSLGHSAAGVKVEAVDRDGNVVDAAGMDGAFDTLVLRGLGIVELVLHAPQNEALLFQLCFVCLGTDGKRSSIEVRALAGNVPVVTRTLSGLPGQVVTETLSFDTITGVEFSGGPAVVIDICWRPVDQSVLRGWEIVPGFSYPLCLPVAQTDYPCTNRPATQAKAEDVATDRVRYGDPNEWRGTPFDELHDQLEQLVVGGPPPLGDPMASRSSSVAGVPVNPGGPDPVMPEQYPLDLVLMGSLNPAVAQMVGLYWVDETADPAISYDYLIVADHTGELGGHVNKALAWLASTPDFSTVDGYIVFNQRVGPAAPLKPPDGARAYALPGGTMLSDDGELLEASNNAGLRWDVGTFLGFLLPGKPVMYHVWRANLGTTEPADPSAPAPDRYDPVSKGRPVLVVEPNLPAGVTPEFPDGWPPFRLHAVDRALPEGWYSYRVNGIDIFGRHSPHSAAARWFQWTLSPGDPAPWYYRDPPGGDALVHPYAVALLDKIAPPPPTAIEAYVLDPQDPMLLRDATYAAWQASLTPAERESIVGLRLRWQWTFRHMRQAPDAAEFRVYYEPGRLNTLQGNVVTTTAAGSTESMAETDIPNGQPAGQFAGTRLRVGADSFRVVDSEAGTPLRLRVANIGPGDDVGPPAGRPCSVTIPEGHALFVDHDVPANWSERYHVVGFDEHVTETTDGDGQPLRIYELFLPATGGSGLP
;
A
#
# COMPACT_ATOMS: atom_id res chain seq x y z
N MET A 1 -2.06 -10.74 23.12
CA MET A 1 -0.65 -10.55 23.54
C MET A 1 0.25 -11.16 22.49
N ILE A 2 1.48 -10.69 22.34
CA ILE A 2 2.51 -11.24 21.46
C ILE A 2 3.85 -11.27 22.21
N GLY A 3 4.71 -12.24 21.89
CA GLY A 3 6.03 -12.40 22.49
C GLY A 3 7.18 -12.20 21.49
N LEU A 4 8.30 -11.67 21.98
CA LEU A 4 9.56 -11.57 21.24
C LEU A 4 10.73 -11.89 22.18
N GLY A 5 11.47 -12.95 21.88
CA GLY A 5 12.75 -13.22 22.53
C GLY A 5 13.85 -12.33 21.95
N VAL A 6 14.66 -11.72 22.83
CA VAL A 6 15.76 -10.84 22.44
C VAL A 6 17.02 -11.21 23.19
N GLN A 7 18.13 -11.33 22.47
CA GLN A 7 19.47 -11.48 23.02
C GLN A 7 20.48 -10.76 22.12
N GLY A 8 21.21 -9.81 22.69
CA GLY A 8 22.25 -9.04 22.00
C GLY A 8 21.71 -8.20 20.86
N ASP A 9 20.65 -7.41 21.10
CA ASP A 9 20.05 -6.54 20.09
C ASP A 9 21.07 -5.55 19.51
N VAL A 10 21.10 -5.44 18.18
CA VAL A 10 21.94 -4.49 17.45
C VAL A 10 21.02 -3.67 16.54
N PRO A 11 20.67 -2.44 16.95
CA PRO A 11 19.79 -1.57 16.18
C PRO A 11 20.28 -1.33 14.74
N ALA A 12 19.34 -1.26 13.80
CA ALA A 12 19.66 -1.00 12.40
C ALA A 12 20.10 0.45 12.14
N ASN A 13 19.77 1.38 13.04
CA ASN A 13 20.17 2.79 12.98
C ASN A 13 20.21 3.39 14.40
N ALA A 14 20.84 4.56 14.52
CA ALA A 14 21.08 5.21 15.81
C ALA A 14 19.82 5.81 16.47
N LEU A 15 18.66 5.83 15.80
CA LEU A 15 17.40 6.32 16.40
C LEU A 15 16.73 5.29 17.30
N GLN A 16 16.98 4.00 17.07
CA GLN A 16 16.47 2.94 17.94
C GLN A 16 17.43 2.75 19.13
N PRO A 17 16.96 2.91 20.38
CA PRO A 17 17.70 2.40 21.54
C PRO A 17 17.76 0.86 21.50
N PRO A 18 18.88 0.24 21.91
CA PRO A 18 18.97 -1.21 22.01
C PRO A 18 17.90 -1.80 22.93
N LEU A 19 17.27 -2.89 22.49
CA LEU A 19 16.40 -3.68 23.35
C LEU A 19 17.21 -4.41 24.43
N ARG A 20 16.61 -4.55 25.62
CA ARG A 20 17.18 -5.35 26.72
C ARG A 20 17.11 -6.84 26.40
N ASP A 21 18.04 -7.62 26.93
CA ASP A 21 17.96 -9.09 26.81
C ASP A 21 16.81 -9.64 27.66
N GLY A 22 16.00 -10.53 27.09
CA GLY A 22 14.86 -11.12 27.78
C GLY A 22 13.71 -11.51 26.85
N ILE A 23 12.56 -11.80 27.43
CA ILE A 23 11.31 -12.03 26.68
C ILE A 23 10.43 -10.79 26.77
N HIS A 24 10.26 -10.12 25.64
CA HIS A 24 9.42 -8.95 25.46
C HIS A 24 7.98 -9.37 25.20
N LEU A 25 7.05 -8.90 26.03
CA LEU A 25 5.65 -9.26 25.98
C LEU A 25 4.81 -8.00 25.77
N ARG A 26 4.08 -7.97 24.66
CA ARG A 26 3.28 -6.82 24.26
C ARG A 26 1.83 -7.20 24.13
N TRP A 27 0.91 -6.42 24.70
CA TRP A 27 -0.52 -6.73 24.63
C TRP A 27 -1.39 -5.50 24.41
N SER A 28 -2.61 -5.79 24.02
CA SER A 28 -3.71 -4.86 23.81
C SER A 28 -5.00 -5.53 24.30
N PHE A 29 -6.07 -4.74 24.35
CA PHE A 29 -7.39 -5.16 24.77
C PHE A 29 -8.42 -4.59 23.78
N LEU A 30 -9.63 -5.14 23.82
CA LEU A 30 -10.74 -4.63 23.02
C LEU A 30 -11.13 -3.23 23.52
N ARG A 31 -11.25 -2.25 22.61
CA ARG A 31 -11.47 -0.84 22.96
C ARG A 31 -12.65 -0.66 23.91
N GLU A 32 -13.76 -1.36 23.66
CA GLU A 32 -14.99 -1.33 24.45
C GLU A 32 -14.83 -1.81 25.89
N LYS A 33 -13.80 -2.62 26.19
CA LYS A 33 -13.51 -3.08 27.55
C LYS A 33 -12.65 -2.11 28.34
N GLY A 34 -11.86 -1.27 27.66
CA GLY A 34 -10.89 -0.38 28.31
C GLY A 34 -9.76 -1.14 29.02
N PHE A 35 -8.94 -0.41 29.78
CA PHE A 35 -7.98 -1.05 30.69
C PHE A 35 -8.72 -1.81 31.81
N PRO A 36 -8.17 -2.91 32.34
CA PRO A 36 -8.77 -3.61 33.46
C PRO A 36 -8.78 -2.72 34.70
N TRP A 37 -9.97 -2.53 35.27
CA TRP A 37 -10.17 -1.72 36.48
C TRP A 37 -9.35 -2.22 37.68
N HIS A 38 -9.11 -3.52 37.76
CA HIS A 38 -8.34 -4.17 38.83
C HIS A 38 -6.94 -4.65 38.37
N GLY A 39 -6.50 -4.18 37.20
CA GLY A 39 -5.14 -4.36 36.67
C GLY A 39 -4.89 -5.71 36.00
N TYR A 40 -3.66 -5.86 35.50
CA TYR A 40 -3.20 -7.08 34.83
C TYR A 40 -2.45 -8.02 35.77
N TYR A 41 -2.53 -9.32 35.48
CA TYR A 41 -1.72 -10.36 36.09
C TYR A 41 -0.99 -11.12 34.99
N LEU A 42 0.33 -11.23 35.10
CA LEU A 42 1.17 -11.98 34.16
C LEU A 42 1.72 -13.22 34.82
N PHE A 43 1.65 -14.37 34.16
CA PHE A 43 2.20 -15.62 34.66
C PHE A 43 3.10 -16.26 33.61
N ARG A 44 4.05 -17.07 34.06
CA ARG A 44 4.90 -17.85 33.17
C ARG A 44 4.97 -19.31 33.59
N ARG A 45 5.35 -20.17 32.66
CA ARG A 45 5.72 -21.57 32.94
C ARG A 45 6.67 -22.08 31.89
N ARG A 46 7.37 -23.19 32.16
CA ARG A 46 8.09 -23.91 31.10
C ARG A 46 7.11 -24.39 30.04
N HIS A 47 7.48 -24.21 28.77
CA HIS A 47 6.66 -24.59 27.62
C HIS A 47 6.28 -26.08 27.69
N ARG A 48 4.99 -26.35 27.48
CA ARG A 48 4.44 -27.70 27.40
C ARG A 48 3.70 -27.83 26.09
N PRO A 49 4.16 -28.69 25.16
CA PRO A 49 3.57 -28.73 23.83
C PRO A 49 2.20 -29.46 23.85
N GLY A 50 1.81 -30.16 24.92
CA GLY A 50 0.51 -30.84 25.00
C GLY A 50 0.39 -32.07 24.07
N ASN A 51 -0.82 -32.61 23.92
CA ASN A 51 -1.09 -33.72 23.00
C ASN A 51 -1.54 -33.19 21.65
N ARG A 52 -1.07 -33.80 20.55
CA ARG A 52 -1.55 -33.48 19.21
C ARG A 52 -2.80 -34.31 18.87
N THR A 53 -3.71 -33.72 18.10
CA THR A 53 -4.86 -34.40 17.48
C THR A 53 -4.65 -34.38 15.97
N CYS A 54 -4.81 -35.51 15.29
CA CYS A 54 -4.57 -35.62 13.84
C CYS A 54 -5.84 -35.92 13.07
N MET A 55 -6.02 -35.25 11.93
CA MET A 55 -7.20 -35.37 11.08
C MET A 55 -7.39 -36.80 10.55
N VAL A 56 -6.30 -37.47 10.19
CA VAL A 56 -6.33 -38.84 9.63
C VAL A 56 -7.03 -39.84 10.57
N GLU A 57 -6.90 -39.67 11.88
CA GLU A 57 -7.57 -40.52 12.88
C GLU A 57 -9.07 -40.23 12.96
N LEU A 58 -9.44 -38.95 12.84
CA LEU A 58 -10.82 -38.47 12.92
C LEU A 58 -11.64 -38.81 11.67
N LEU A 59 -11.04 -38.73 10.47
CA LEU A 59 -11.72 -39.03 9.22
C LEU A 59 -12.05 -40.52 9.05
N ARG A 60 -11.35 -41.41 9.77
CA ARG A 60 -11.66 -42.85 9.76
C ARG A 60 -13.09 -43.14 10.17
N GLU A 61 -13.65 -42.34 11.08
CA GLU A 61 -15.04 -42.48 11.55
C GLU A 61 -16.07 -42.17 10.46
N LEU A 62 -15.69 -41.41 9.43
CA LEU A 62 -16.58 -40.99 8.35
C LEU A 62 -16.67 -41.99 7.19
N GLN A 63 -15.86 -43.06 7.18
CA GLN A 63 -15.86 -44.12 6.15
C GLN A 63 -15.82 -43.58 4.71
N LEU A 64 -15.06 -42.51 4.48
CA LEU A 64 -14.92 -41.90 3.16
C LEU A 64 -14.14 -42.80 2.22
N SER A 65 -14.51 -42.82 0.94
CA SER A 65 -13.81 -43.55 -0.13
C SER A 65 -13.14 -42.58 -1.10
N PRO A 66 -12.01 -42.95 -1.73
CA PRO A 66 -11.38 -42.14 -2.77
C PRO A 66 -12.34 -41.85 -3.94
N GLY A 67 -12.25 -40.64 -4.50
CA GLY A 67 -13.09 -40.17 -5.59
C GLY A 67 -13.65 -38.76 -5.38
N PRO A 68 -14.37 -38.21 -6.37
CA PRO A 68 -14.97 -36.89 -6.27
C PRO A 68 -16.21 -36.91 -5.38
N LEU A 69 -16.32 -35.93 -4.48
CA LEU A 69 -17.52 -35.63 -3.74
C LEU A 69 -18.38 -34.63 -4.52
N SER A 70 -19.71 -34.74 -4.47
CA SER A 70 -20.63 -33.80 -5.13
C SER A 70 -20.82 -32.47 -4.37
N THR A 71 -19.85 -32.09 -3.54
CA THR A 71 -19.91 -30.95 -2.63
C THR A 71 -18.57 -30.23 -2.57
N ARG A 72 -18.61 -28.92 -2.29
CA ARG A 72 -17.42 -28.08 -2.05
C ARG A 72 -17.08 -27.96 -0.56
N THR A 73 -17.89 -28.57 0.29
CA THR A 73 -17.75 -28.55 1.74
C THR A 73 -17.85 -29.96 2.31
N LEU A 74 -17.02 -30.25 3.32
CA LEU A 74 -17.04 -31.51 4.06
C LEU A 74 -16.93 -31.18 5.55
N ASN A 75 -17.95 -31.55 6.32
CA ASN A 75 -17.90 -31.47 7.78
C ASN A 75 -17.03 -32.61 8.31
N ALA A 76 -16.05 -32.28 9.12
CA ALA A 76 -15.19 -33.24 9.80
C ALA A 76 -15.34 -33.07 11.31
N PRO A 77 -14.98 -34.08 12.12
CA PRO A 77 -14.79 -33.86 13.54
C PRO A 77 -13.81 -32.69 13.73
N TRP A 78 -14.15 -31.74 14.60
CA TRP A 78 -13.35 -30.55 14.88
C TRP A 78 -13.23 -29.49 13.77
N GLY A 79 -14.04 -29.53 12.71
CA GLY A 79 -14.03 -28.42 11.75
C GLY A 79 -14.74 -28.69 10.44
N GLN A 80 -14.43 -27.87 9.45
CA GLN A 80 -15.00 -27.98 8.11
C GLN A 80 -13.94 -27.74 7.04
N PHE A 81 -13.90 -28.61 6.04
CA PHE A 81 -13.19 -28.37 4.80
C PHE A 81 -14.05 -27.57 3.83
N THR A 82 -13.45 -26.59 3.15
CA THR A 82 -14.05 -25.79 2.10
C THR A 82 -13.10 -25.65 0.91
N SER A 83 -13.62 -25.59 -0.31
CA SER A 83 -12.83 -25.41 -1.53
C SER A 83 -13.61 -24.57 -2.56
N ASP A 84 -12.90 -23.98 -3.53
CA ASP A 84 -13.51 -23.30 -4.67
C ASP A 84 -14.17 -24.28 -5.66
N ARG A 85 -13.81 -25.56 -5.60
CA ARG A 85 -14.37 -26.64 -6.42
C ARG A 85 -14.87 -27.80 -5.54
N ASN A 86 -15.48 -28.79 -6.18
CA ASN A 86 -15.90 -30.01 -5.50
C ASN A 86 -14.67 -30.72 -4.91
N ILE A 87 -14.81 -31.22 -3.68
CA ILE A 87 -13.73 -31.93 -2.98
C ILE A 87 -13.47 -33.25 -3.70
N GLU A 88 -12.19 -33.56 -3.90
CA GLU A 88 -11.74 -34.81 -4.51
C GLU A 88 -10.78 -35.50 -3.55
N LEU A 89 -11.07 -36.76 -3.27
CA LEU A 89 -10.32 -37.58 -2.32
C LEU A 89 -9.44 -38.60 -3.05
N THR A 90 -8.23 -38.80 -2.55
CA THR A 90 -7.27 -39.78 -3.09
C THR A 90 -6.77 -40.73 -2.00
N ASP A 91 -5.96 -41.71 -2.38
CA ASP A 91 -5.25 -42.67 -1.50
C ASP A 91 -3.98 -43.07 -2.27
N LEU A 92 -2.98 -42.17 -2.29
CA LEU A 92 -1.78 -42.27 -3.11
C LEU A 92 -0.49 -42.39 -2.28
N PHE A 93 -0.54 -42.01 -1.01
CA PHE A 93 0.58 -42.00 -0.07
C PHE A 93 0.25 -42.83 1.17
N PRO A 94 1.27 -43.42 1.83
CA PRO A 94 1.06 -44.19 3.04
C PRO A 94 0.68 -43.32 4.27
N PRO A 95 -0.06 -43.88 5.24
CA PRO A 95 -0.58 -45.27 5.26
C PRO A 95 -1.75 -45.48 4.27
N PRO A 96 -1.84 -46.66 3.63
CA PRO A 96 -2.92 -46.95 2.68
C PRO A 96 -4.28 -47.02 3.38
N HIS A 97 -5.36 -46.83 2.62
CA HIS A 97 -6.75 -46.82 3.08
C HIS A 97 -7.14 -45.59 3.91
N PHE A 98 -6.42 -44.49 3.76
CA PHE A 98 -6.82 -43.19 4.30
C PHE A 98 -7.07 -42.21 3.17
N VAL A 99 -8.16 -41.46 3.27
CA VAL A 99 -8.48 -40.45 2.26
C VAL A 99 -7.58 -39.23 2.43
N GLU A 100 -7.01 -38.79 1.32
CA GLU A 100 -6.22 -37.58 1.19
C GLU A 100 -7.04 -36.55 0.40
N PHE A 101 -6.71 -35.28 0.51
CA PHE A 101 -7.37 -34.24 -0.28
C PHE A 101 -6.50 -33.83 -1.45
N ASP A 102 -6.97 -34.08 -2.67
CA ASP A 102 -6.27 -33.63 -3.87
C ASP A 102 -6.14 -32.10 -3.89
N LEU A 103 -5.07 -31.52 -4.42
CA LEU A 103 -4.90 -30.06 -4.58
C LEU A 103 -4.85 -29.62 -6.05
N ARG A 104 -4.94 -30.55 -7.00
CA ARG A 104 -4.94 -30.23 -8.43
C ARG A 104 -6.20 -29.49 -8.82
N ASN A 105 -6.08 -28.68 -9.87
CA ASN A 105 -7.18 -28.02 -10.56
C ASN A 105 -8.08 -27.14 -9.68
N ARG A 106 -7.62 -26.68 -8.50
CA ARG A 106 -8.37 -25.80 -7.59
C ARG A 106 -7.51 -24.58 -7.21
N ARG A 107 -8.14 -23.53 -6.70
CA ARG A 107 -7.42 -22.36 -6.17
C ARG A 107 -7.05 -22.56 -4.70
N TYR A 108 -7.94 -23.19 -3.92
CA TYR A 108 -7.67 -23.46 -2.52
C TYR A 108 -8.40 -24.70 -1.98
N LEU A 109 -7.83 -25.24 -0.92
CA LEU A 109 -8.50 -26.10 0.05
C LEU A 109 -8.25 -25.52 1.44
N ARG A 110 -9.30 -25.31 2.24
CA ARG A 110 -9.18 -24.73 3.57
C ARG A 110 -9.85 -25.62 4.61
N PHE A 111 -9.15 -25.91 5.70
CA PHE A 111 -9.71 -26.50 6.91
C PHE A 111 -9.90 -25.42 7.98
N THR A 112 -11.13 -25.23 8.44
CA THR A 112 -11.48 -24.24 9.47
C THR A 112 -11.83 -24.92 10.78
N LEU A 113 -11.14 -24.55 11.86
CA LEU A 113 -11.39 -24.99 13.23
C LEU A 113 -12.50 -24.14 13.89
N PRO A 114 -13.26 -24.68 14.85
CA PRO A 114 -14.22 -23.93 15.64
C PRO A 114 -13.56 -22.75 16.37
N PRO A 115 -14.15 -21.54 16.35
CA PRO A 115 -13.61 -20.38 17.07
C PRO A 115 -13.46 -20.61 18.58
N SER A 116 -14.26 -21.50 19.17
CA SER A 116 -14.21 -21.85 20.60
C SER A 116 -13.05 -22.76 20.98
N ARG A 117 -12.32 -23.33 20.01
CA ARG A 117 -11.19 -24.24 20.24
C ARG A 117 -10.02 -23.90 19.31
N PRO A 118 -9.39 -22.72 19.49
CA PRO A 118 -8.20 -22.39 18.73
C PRO A 118 -7.04 -23.32 19.08
N THR A 119 -6.06 -23.35 18.18
CA THR A 119 -4.84 -24.13 18.31
C THR A 119 -3.65 -23.20 18.26
N PHE A 120 -2.50 -23.59 18.82
CA PHE A 120 -1.28 -22.76 18.76
C PHE A 120 -0.21 -23.31 17.82
N GLU A 121 -0.44 -24.51 17.30
CA GLU A 121 0.46 -25.20 16.39
C GLU A 121 -0.33 -26.13 15.49
N VAL A 122 0.00 -26.14 14.21
CA VAL A 122 -0.51 -27.06 13.21
C VAL A 122 0.64 -27.67 12.44
N GLU A 123 0.70 -29.00 12.40
CA GLU A 123 1.60 -29.78 11.55
C GLU A 123 0.81 -30.27 10.34
N VAL A 124 1.32 -29.99 9.14
CA VAL A 124 0.71 -30.46 7.89
C VAL A 124 1.61 -31.50 7.24
N ARG A 125 1.01 -32.54 6.66
CA ARG A 125 1.68 -33.54 5.83
C ARG A 125 1.14 -33.47 4.42
N VAL A 126 2.01 -33.17 3.46
CA VAL A 126 1.65 -32.96 2.07
C VAL A 126 2.46 -33.90 1.20
N GLY A 127 1.77 -34.64 0.32
CA GLY A 127 2.39 -35.48 -0.68
C GLY A 127 2.45 -34.78 -2.03
N PHE A 128 3.60 -34.78 -2.72
CA PHE A 128 3.76 -34.14 -4.03
C PHE A 128 3.54 -35.09 -5.20
N LEU A 129 2.76 -34.64 -6.18
CA LEU A 129 2.40 -35.37 -7.39
C LEU A 129 3.26 -34.90 -8.59
N PRO A 130 3.35 -35.70 -9.67
CA PRO A 130 3.90 -35.25 -10.94
C PRO A 130 3.09 -34.06 -11.49
N GLY A 131 3.76 -33.12 -12.16
CA GLY A 131 3.08 -32.01 -12.83
C GLY A 131 2.22 -32.49 -14.00
N ASP A 132 1.22 -31.69 -14.38
CA ASP A 132 0.18 -32.07 -15.38
C ASP A 132 0.75 -32.51 -16.75
N ASP A 133 1.96 -32.09 -17.12
CA ASP A 133 2.61 -32.45 -18.40
C ASP A 133 3.36 -33.80 -18.38
N SER A 134 3.37 -34.52 -17.26
CA SER A 134 4.39 -35.56 -17.00
C SER A 134 3.87 -36.96 -16.67
N ALA A 135 2.54 -37.15 -16.59
CA ALA A 135 1.93 -38.45 -16.29
C ALA A 135 1.38 -39.12 -17.56
N THR A 136 2.16 -40.01 -18.18
CA THR A 136 1.72 -40.86 -19.29
C THR A 136 1.16 -42.18 -18.77
N ARG A 137 -0.07 -42.52 -19.17
CA ARG A 137 -0.65 -43.85 -18.96
C ARG A 137 -0.24 -44.75 -20.13
N THR A 138 0.48 -45.81 -19.82
CA THR A 138 0.84 -46.88 -20.78
C THR A 138 -0.01 -48.10 -20.47
N CYS A 139 -0.54 -48.75 -21.50
CA CYS A 139 -1.29 -50.01 -21.38
C CYS A 139 -0.68 -51.04 -22.33
N LEU A 140 -0.32 -52.19 -21.78
CA LEU A 140 0.16 -53.37 -22.49
C LEU A 140 -1.00 -54.34 -22.62
N ASP A 141 -1.38 -54.66 -23.86
CA ASP A 141 -2.25 -55.79 -24.15
C ASP A 141 -1.38 -57.04 -24.34
N LEU A 142 -1.53 -58.04 -23.47
CA LEU A 142 -0.70 -59.24 -23.52
C LEU A 142 -1.18 -60.24 -24.58
N ALA A 143 -2.31 -59.99 -25.25
CA ALA A 143 -2.73 -60.75 -26.41
C ALA A 143 -1.85 -60.51 -27.65
N GLU A 144 -1.03 -59.45 -27.66
CA GLU A 144 -0.15 -59.11 -28.79
C GLU A 144 1.19 -59.87 -28.77
N LEU A 145 1.43 -60.70 -27.74
CA LEU A 145 2.65 -61.50 -27.63
C LEU A 145 2.61 -62.72 -28.57
N PRO A 146 3.74 -63.09 -29.20
CA PRO A 146 3.82 -64.29 -30.02
C PRO A 146 3.73 -65.56 -29.17
N ASP A 147 3.29 -66.66 -29.80
CA ASP A 147 3.02 -67.94 -29.11
C ASP A 147 4.26 -68.60 -28.49
N ASP A 148 5.48 -68.17 -28.86
CA ASP A 148 6.77 -68.75 -28.47
C ASP A 148 7.56 -67.91 -27.44
N VAL A 149 6.88 -67.15 -26.58
CA VAL A 149 7.49 -66.36 -25.50
C VAL A 149 8.11 -67.23 -24.40
N ASP A 150 9.35 -66.91 -24.01
CA ASP A 150 10.06 -67.49 -22.86
C ASP A 150 9.52 -66.97 -21.52
N SER A 151 9.80 -67.68 -20.42
CA SER A 151 9.40 -67.28 -19.06
C SER A 151 10.04 -66.00 -18.53
N ARG A 152 11.03 -65.46 -19.26
CA ARG A 152 11.61 -64.13 -19.04
C ARG A 152 11.54 -63.35 -20.35
N PHE A 153 10.75 -62.28 -20.36
CA PHE A 153 10.55 -61.49 -21.57
C PHE A 153 10.37 -60.01 -21.24
N THR A 154 10.44 -59.17 -22.27
CA THR A 154 10.23 -57.73 -22.16
C THR A 154 9.20 -57.29 -23.19
N LEU A 155 8.21 -56.50 -22.77
CA LEU A 155 7.20 -55.91 -23.64
C LEU A 155 7.13 -54.41 -23.36
N GLN A 156 7.44 -53.58 -24.37
CA GLN A 156 7.50 -52.12 -24.26
C GLN A 156 8.25 -51.65 -22.99
N ASP A 157 9.48 -52.15 -22.83
CA ASP A 157 10.40 -51.87 -21.70
C ASP A 157 9.95 -52.38 -20.31
N VAL A 158 8.83 -53.10 -20.22
CA VAL A 158 8.39 -53.77 -18.99
C VAL A 158 8.92 -55.19 -18.97
N SER A 159 9.68 -55.56 -17.92
CA SER A 159 10.27 -56.90 -17.82
C SER A 159 9.40 -57.83 -16.99
N PHE A 160 9.13 -59.02 -17.50
CA PHE A 160 8.37 -60.07 -16.85
C PHE A 160 9.29 -61.26 -16.55
N GLU A 161 9.17 -61.81 -15.35
CA GLU A 161 9.86 -63.02 -14.92
C GLU A 161 8.86 -63.94 -14.23
N VAL A 162 8.46 -65.00 -14.94
CA VAL A 162 7.48 -66.00 -14.51
C VAL A 162 8.20 -67.21 -13.94
N LEU A 163 7.83 -67.59 -12.72
CA LEU A 163 8.51 -68.60 -11.91
C LEU A 163 7.58 -69.75 -11.52
N ASP A 164 8.16 -70.94 -11.41
CA ASP A 164 7.53 -72.13 -10.87
C ASP A 164 7.51 -72.10 -9.32
N HIS A 165 6.89 -73.09 -8.69
CA HIS A 165 6.69 -73.16 -7.25
C HIS A 165 8.00 -73.22 -6.45
N ASP A 166 9.10 -73.67 -7.06
CA ASP A 166 10.44 -73.77 -6.47
C ASP A 166 11.31 -72.54 -6.75
N GLY A 167 10.78 -71.55 -7.47
CA GLY A 167 11.47 -70.33 -7.87
C GLY A 167 12.34 -70.48 -9.13
N SER A 168 12.31 -71.63 -9.81
CA SER A 168 12.95 -71.80 -11.11
C SER A 168 12.14 -71.15 -12.25
N PRO A 169 12.74 -70.86 -13.41
CA PRO A 169 12.01 -70.29 -14.56
C PRO A 169 10.92 -71.23 -15.05
N TRP A 170 9.70 -70.71 -15.20
CA TRP A 170 8.53 -71.46 -15.66
C TRP A 170 8.78 -72.19 -17.00
N GLN A 171 8.41 -73.46 -17.10
CA GLN A 171 8.61 -74.28 -18.31
C GLN A 171 7.29 -74.65 -19.02
N GLY A 172 6.15 -74.23 -18.49
CA GLY A 172 4.85 -74.50 -19.08
C GLY A 172 4.48 -73.51 -20.18
N GLN A 173 3.30 -73.71 -20.76
CA GLN A 173 2.79 -72.84 -21.82
C GLN A 173 2.63 -71.40 -21.31
N MET A 174 3.28 -70.45 -21.99
CA MET A 174 3.28 -69.03 -21.59
C MET A 174 2.03 -68.29 -22.07
N ILE A 175 1.55 -68.56 -23.28
CA ILE A 175 0.33 -67.94 -23.83
C ILE A 175 -0.86 -68.87 -23.66
N GLY A 176 -1.89 -68.41 -22.95
CA GLY A 176 -3.12 -69.14 -22.71
C GLY A 176 -4.35 -68.36 -23.14
N SER A 177 -5.48 -69.05 -23.29
CA SER A 177 -6.79 -68.45 -23.52
C SER A 177 -7.76 -68.88 -22.42
N MET A 178 -8.42 -67.91 -21.79
CA MET A 178 -9.40 -68.13 -20.74
C MET A 178 -10.57 -67.17 -20.93
N GLY A 179 -11.80 -67.71 -20.98
CA GLY A 179 -13.01 -66.89 -21.21
C GLY A 179 -13.02 -66.13 -22.53
N GLY A 180 -12.31 -66.62 -23.56
CA GLY A 180 -12.20 -65.96 -24.86
C GLY A 180 -11.19 -64.80 -24.91
N ARG A 181 -10.39 -64.61 -23.85
CA ARG A 181 -9.30 -63.63 -23.79
C ARG A 181 -7.96 -64.36 -23.78
N THR A 182 -7.03 -63.90 -24.60
CA THR A 182 -5.64 -64.40 -24.63
C THR A 182 -4.81 -63.59 -23.64
N GLY A 183 -3.96 -64.28 -22.87
CA GLY A 183 -3.08 -63.64 -21.89
C GLY A 183 -1.89 -64.52 -21.53
N VAL A 184 -1.02 -63.98 -20.69
CA VAL A 184 0.22 -64.64 -20.25
C VAL A 184 0.00 -65.39 -18.94
N SER A 185 0.50 -66.61 -18.84
CA SER A 185 0.55 -67.37 -17.60
C SER A 185 1.36 -66.65 -16.54
N VAL A 186 0.82 -66.52 -15.33
CA VAL A 186 1.52 -65.88 -14.20
C VAL A 186 2.27 -66.87 -13.31
N GLY A 187 2.38 -68.14 -13.72
CA GLY A 187 3.14 -69.16 -12.98
C GLY A 187 2.60 -69.37 -11.57
N PHE A 188 3.49 -69.77 -10.64
CA PHE A 188 3.21 -69.70 -9.20
C PHE A 188 3.58 -68.33 -8.62
N ARG A 189 4.58 -67.67 -9.22
CA ARG A 189 4.99 -66.32 -8.89
C ARG A 189 5.44 -65.59 -10.15
N THR A 190 5.06 -64.34 -10.30
CA THR A 190 5.59 -63.48 -11.37
C THR A 190 6.12 -62.18 -10.81
N HIS A 191 7.31 -61.79 -11.25
CA HIS A 191 7.89 -60.48 -11.02
C HIS A 191 7.72 -59.62 -12.28
N ILE A 192 7.11 -58.45 -12.14
CA ILE A 192 6.96 -57.49 -13.24
C ILE A 192 7.69 -56.21 -12.84
N ARG A 193 8.78 -55.87 -13.53
CA ARG A 193 9.50 -54.62 -13.29
C ARG A 193 9.07 -53.57 -14.30
N LEU A 194 8.63 -52.42 -13.80
CA LEU A 194 8.16 -51.30 -14.59
C LEU A 194 9.34 -50.46 -15.11
N PRO A 195 9.22 -49.85 -16.31
CA PRO A 195 10.29 -49.07 -16.93
C PRO A 195 10.52 -47.73 -16.24
N CYS A 196 9.60 -47.34 -15.37
CA CYS A 196 9.56 -46.08 -14.65
C CYS A 196 8.94 -46.33 -13.26
N PRO A 197 9.25 -45.49 -12.26
CA PRO A 197 8.46 -45.46 -11.04
C PRO A 197 7.02 -45.02 -11.36
N ALA A 198 6.03 -45.84 -11.06
CA ALA A 198 4.63 -45.58 -11.35
C ALA A 198 3.84 -45.09 -10.11
N SER A 199 2.74 -44.39 -10.34
CA SER A 199 1.80 -43.93 -9.28
C SER A 199 0.51 -44.74 -9.20
N LEU A 200 0.18 -45.45 -10.29
CA LEU A 200 -1.03 -46.22 -10.46
C LEU A 200 -0.72 -47.39 -11.38
N VAL A 201 -1.16 -48.58 -11.00
CA VAL A 201 -1.08 -49.79 -11.82
C VAL A 201 -2.45 -50.45 -11.84
N SER A 202 -2.89 -50.93 -13.00
CA SER A 202 -4.09 -51.77 -13.13
C SER A 202 -3.77 -53.06 -13.88
N LEU A 203 -4.14 -54.21 -13.31
CA LEU A 203 -3.94 -55.53 -13.91
C LEU A 203 -5.30 -56.19 -14.19
N SER A 204 -5.55 -56.61 -15.43
CA SER A 204 -6.70 -57.45 -15.77
C SER A 204 -6.28 -58.91 -15.74
N LEU A 205 -6.82 -59.68 -14.79
CA LEU A 205 -6.43 -61.05 -14.49
C LEU A 205 -7.64 -61.98 -14.57
N GLY A 206 -7.39 -63.26 -14.84
CA GLY A 206 -8.38 -64.33 -14.75
C GLY A 206 -7.77 -65.58 -14.13
N HIS A 207 -8.55 -66.34 -13.37
CA HIS A 207 -8.09 -67.60 -12.77
C HIS A 207 -9.14 -68.71 -12.87
N SER A 208 -8.71 -69.98 -12.87
CA SER A 208 -9.59 -71.15 -12.86
C SER A 208 -9.73 -71.86 -11.50
N ALA A 209 -8.84 -71.59 -10.55
CA ALA A 209 -8.89 -72.14 -9.20
C ALA A 209 -8.86 -71.05 -8.11
N ALA A 210 -7.69 -70.76 -7.55
CA ALA A 210 -7.51 -69.77 -6.49
C ALA A 210 -7.11 -68.40 -7.05
N GLY A 211 -7.66 -67.33 -6.47
CA GLY A 211 -7.39 -65.95 -6.87
C GLY A 211 -5.92 -65.55 -6.70
N VAL A 212 -5.47 -64.63 -7.56
CA VAL A 212 -4.11 -64.08 -7.52
C VAL A 212 -4.05 -62.96 -6.48
N LYS A 213 -2.99 -62.94 -5.67
CA LYS A 213 -2.62 -61.78 -4.84
C LYS A 213 -1.49 -61.02 -5.52
N VAL A 214 -1.58 -59.71 -5.58
CA VAL A 214 -0.59 -58.82 -6.20
C VAL A 214 -0.09 -57.83 -5.16
N GLU A 215 1.22 -57.67 -5.07
CA GLU A 215 1.89 -56.68 -4.22
C GLU A 215 2.63 -55.68 -5.11
N ALA A 216 2.46 -54.39 -4.86
CA ALA A 216 3.18 -53.31 -5.51
C ALA A 216 4.36 -52.87 -4.63
N VAL A 217 5.55 -52.82 -5.23
CA VAL A 217 6.81 -52.65 -4.51
C VAL A 217 7.54 -51.40 -5.01
N ASP A 218 8.01 -50.57 -4.08
CA ASP A 218 8.82 -49.38 -4.38
C ASP A 218 10.31 -49.72 -4.60
N ARG A 219 11.13 -48.71 -4.92
CA ARG A 219 12.56 -48.89 -5.17
C ARG A 219 13.35 -49.35 -3.94
N ASP A 220 12.83 -49.09 -2.75
CA ASP A 220 13.44 -49.47 -1.47
C ASP A 220 13.03 -50.88 -1.04
N GLY A 221 12.15 -51.54 -1.80
CA GLY A 221 11.67 -52.90 -1.55
C GLY A 221 10.47 -52.97 -0.62
N ASN A 222 9.82 -51.85 -0.29
CA ASN A 222 8.63 -51.83 0.55
C ASN A 222 7.39 -52.12 -0.29
N VAL A 223 6.47 -52.93 0.27
CA VAL A 223 5.13 -53.09 -0.31
C VAL A 223 4.33 -51.82 -0.03
N VAL A 224 4.05 -51.06 -1.08
CA VAL A 224 3.29 -49.79 -1.00
C VAL A 224 1.79 -50.01 -1.14
N ASP A 225 1.36 -51.10 -1.78
CA ASP A 225 -0.04 -51.52 -1.87
C ASP A 225 -0.15 -53.01 -2.21
N ALA A 226 -1.30 -53.63 -1.91
CA ALA A 226 -1.59 -55.01 -2.27
C ALA A 226 -3.07 -55.24 -2.54
N ALA A 227 -3.38 -56.08 -3.52
CA ALA A 227 -4.73 -56.42 -3.92
C ALA A 227 -4.87 -57.93 -4.17
N GLY A 228 -6.05 -58.48 -3.95
CA GLY A 228 -6.39 -59.87 -4.25
C GLY A 228 -7.59 -59.95 -5.17
N MET A 229 -7.66 -61.01 -5.99
CA MET A 229 -8.86 -61.30 -6.77
C MET A 229 -9.95 -61.90 -5.89
N ASP A 230 -11.18 -61.40 -6.06
CA ASP A 230 -12.40 -61.92 -5.43
C ASP A 230 -13.25 -62.73 -6.43
N GLY A 231 -13.13 -62.45 -7.73
CA GLY A 231 -13.85 -63.11 -8.82
C GLY A 231 -12.94 -63.88 -9.79
N ALA A 232 -13.54 -64.75 -10.60
CA ALA A 232 -12.83 -65.54 -11.61
C ALA A 232 -12.14 -64.68 -12.69
N PHE A 233 -12.63 -63.45 -12.91
CA PHE A 233 -11.99 -62.41 -13.72
C PHE A 233 -12.10 -61.10 -12.97
N ASP A 234 -10.98 -60.42 -12.74
CA ASP A 234 -10.94 -59.15 -12.02
C ASP A 234 -9.99 -58.15 -12.68
N THR A 235 -10.23 -56.87 -12.39
CA THR A 235 -9.24 -55.81 -12.64
C THR A 235 -8.77 -55.27 -11.31
N LEU A 236 -7.56 -55.62 -10.91
CA LEU A 236 -6.95 -55.13 -9.69
C LEU A 236 -6.31 -53.77 -9.96
N VAL A 237 -6.53 -52.82 -9.06
CA VAL A 237 -5.93 -51.48 -9.12
C VAL A 237 -5.06 -51.30 -7.89
N LEU A 238 -3.77 -51.07 -8.13
CA LEU A 238 -2.77 -50.82 -7.09
C LEU A 238 -2.35 -49.34 -7.16
N ARG A 239 -2.28 -48.68 -6.02
CA ARG A 239 -1.97 -47.26 -5.88
C ARG A 239 -0.79 -47.07 -4.95
N GLY A 240 0.19 -46.30 -5.37
CA GLY A 240 1.37 -46.06 -4.56
C GLY A 240 2.39 -45.31 -5.39
N LEU A 241 3.15 -44.44 -4.77
CA LEU A 241 4.10 -43.60 -5.49
C LEU A 241 5.46 -44.29 -5.59
N GLY A 242 5.95 -44.38 -6.82
CA GLY A 242 7.24 -44.97 -7.09
C GLY A 242 7.22 -46.49 -7.18
N ILE A 243 6.09 -47.08 -7.55
CA ILE A 243 5.99 -48.52 -7.83
C ILE A 243 6.97 -48.85 -8.96
N VAL A 244 7.97 -49.68 -8.68
CA VAL A 244 8.93 -50.14 -9.69
C VAL A 244 8.77 -51.62 -9.98
N GLU A 245 8.12 -52.38 -9.10
CA GLU A 245 7.93 -53.82 -9.26
C GLU A 245 6.54 -54.26 -8.78
N LEU A 246 5.96 -55.26 -9.44
CA LEU A 246 4.77 -55.97 -9.02
C LEU A 246 5.12 -57.43 -8.80
N VAL A 247 4.68 -57.98 -7.67
CA VAL A 247 4.86 -59.40 -7.33
C VAL A 247 3.49 -60.07 -7.30
N LEU A 248 3.25 -60.94 -8.27
CA LEU A 248 2.01 -61.71 -8.38
C LEU A 248 2.22 -63.08 -7.75
N HIS A 249 1.27 -63.50 -6.92
CA HIS A 249 1.25 -64.78 -6.22
C HIS A 249 0.00 -65.57 -6.65
N ALA A 250 0.21 -66.65 -7.38
CA ALA A 250 -0.85 -67.52 -7.89
C ALA A 250 -0.64 -68.94 -7.33
N PRO A 251 -1.31 -69.32 -6.23
CA PRO A 251 -0.95 -70.51 -5.45
C PRO A 251 -1.23 -71.86 -6.14
N GLN A 252 -1.95 -71.86 -7.27
CA GLN A 252 -2.31 -73.06 -8.03
C GLN A 252 -1.84 -73.01 -9.49
N ASN A 253 -1.05 -72.01 -9.91
CA ASN A 253 -0.55 -71.90 -11.29
C ASN A 253 -1.66 -72.01 -12.36
N GLU A 254 -2.74 -71.28 -12.11
CA GLU A 254 -3.99 -71.37 -12.88
C GLU A 254 -4.55 -69.98 -13.17
N ALA A 255 -3.67 -69.04 -13.50
CA ALA A 255 -4.06 -67.66 -13.76
C ALA A 255 -3.37 -67.07 -14.99
N LEU A 256 -4.11 -66.21 -15.70
CA LEU A 256 -3.64 -65.45 -16.85
C LEU A 256 -3.72 -63.95 -16.57
N LEU A 257 -2.67 -63.21 -16.97
CA LEU A 257 -2.65 -61.76 -17.06
C LEU A 257 -2.99 -61.35 -18.50
N PHE A 258 -4.08 -60.60 -18.67
CA PHE A 258 -4.55 -60.14 -19.98
C PHE A 258 -4.02 -58.75 -20.33
N GLN A 259 -3.99 -57.85 -19.36
CA GLN A 259 -3.63 -56.45 -19.58
C GLN A 259 -2.92 -55.87 -18.36
N LEU A 260 -1.89 -55.07 -18.61
CA LEU A 260 -1.21 -54.27 -17.59
C LEU A 260 -1.21 -52.81 -18.02
N CYS A 261 -1.80 -51.92 -17.23
CA CYS A 261 -1.60 -50.49 -17.41
C CYS A 261 -0.86 -49.89 -16.22
N PHE A 262 -0.03 -48.90 -16.47
CA PHE A 262 0.66 -48.14 -15.42
C PHE A 262 0.77 -46.66 -15.81
N VAL A 263 0.88 -45.79 -14.82
CA VAL A 263 1.09 -44.35 -14.99
C VAL A 263 2.45 -43.99 -14.44
N CYS A 264 3.40 -43.61 -15.31
CA CYS A 264 4.72 -43.18 -14.89
C CYS A 264 4.66 -41.86 -14.11
N LEU A 265 5.46 -41.76 -13.05
CA LEU A 265 5.88 -40.50 -12.47
C LEU A 265 6.92 -39.90 -13.41
N GLY A 266 6.63 -38.75 -14.03
CA GLY A 266 7.59 -38.07 -14.91
C GLY A 266 8.97 -37.91 -14.27
N THR A 267 10.01 -38.25 -15.03
CA THR A 267 11.41 -38.35 -14.55
C THR A 267 12.17 -37.03 -14.52
N ASP A 268 11.52 -35.90 -14.83
CA ASP A 268 12.19 -34.63 -15.09
C ASP A 268 12.89 -34.03 -13.86
N GLY A 269 12.74 -34.63 -12.67
CA GLY A 269 13.31 -34.12 -11.41
C GLY A 269 12.76 -32.75 -11.00
N LYS A 270 11.70 -32.28 -11.68
CA LYS A 270 11.11 -30.97 -11.47
C LYS A 270 10.30 -30.99 -10.18
N ARG A 271 10.66 -30.14 -9.24
CA ARG A 271 9.91 -29.96 -8.00
C ARG A 271 8.62 -29.21 -8.25
N SER A 272 7.58 -29.67 -7.58
CA SER A 272 6.30 -28.98 -7.48
C SER A 272 6.28 -28.18 -6.18
N SER A 273 5.54 -27.07 -6.17
CA SER A 273 5.39 -26.24 -4.98
C SER A 273 3.94 -25.87 -4.72
N ILE A 274 3.56 -25.84 -3.45
CA ILE A 274 2.30 -25.26 -2.99
C ILE A 274 2.59 -24.26 -1.87
N GLU A 275 1.66 -23.35 -1.63
CA GLU A 275 1.67 -22.47 -0.47
C GLU A 275 0.70 -23.00 0.60
N VAL A 276 1.15 -23.00 1.85
CA VAL A 276 0.34 -23.34 3.02
C VAL A 276 0.30 -22.15 3.97
N ARG A 277 -0.90 -21.79 4.43
CA ARG A 277 -1.17 -20.65 5.29
C ARG A 277 -1.88 -21.11 6.56
N ALA A 278 -1.33 -20.76 7.73
CA ALA A 278 -2.10 -20.79 8.97
C ALA A 278 -2.89 -19.48 9.08
N LEU A 279 -4.14 -19.56 9.55
CA LEU A 279 -5.08 -18.44 9.59
C LEU A 279 -5.51 -18.14 11.03
N ALA A 280 -5.65 -16.86 11.36
CA ALA A 280 -6.43 -16.37 12.51
C ALA A 280 -7.65 -15.62 11.97
N GLY A 281 -8.84 -16.21 12.13
CA GLY A 281 -10.02 -15.84 11.35
C GLY A 281 -9.74 -16.03 9.85
N ASN A 282 -9.72 -14.93 9.10
CA ASN A 282 -9.41 -14.92 7.67
C ASN A 282 -8.01 -14.33 7.35
N VAL A 283 -7.26 -13.91 8.36
CA VAL A 283 -5.94 -13.28 8.16
C VAL A 283 -4.86 -14.35 8.19
N PRO A 284 -3.97 -14.43 7.18
CA PRO A 284 -2.83 -15.34 7.21
C PRO A 284 -1.82 -14.87 8.25
N VAL A 285 -1.54 -15.72 9.23
CA VAL A 285 -0.61 -15.44 10.33
C VAL A 285 0.76 -16.09 10.13
N VAL A 286 0.79 -17.21 9.41
CA VAL A 286 2.03 -17.86 8.96
C VAL A 286 1.82 -18.31 7.53
N THR A 287 2.81 -18.09 6.66
CA THR A 287 2.81 -18.59 5.27
C THR A 287 4.12 -19.34 5.00
N ARG A 288 4.01 -20.49 4.35
CA ARG A 288 5.14 -21.34 3.95
C ARG A 288 4.93 -21.85 2.53
N THR A 289 5.99 -21.82 1.74
CA THR A 289 6.03 -22.52 0.46
C THR A 289 6.63 -23.90 0.70
N LEU A 290 5.86 -24.94 0.45
CA LEU A 290 6.33 -26.32 0.49
C LEU A 290 6.72 -26.73 -0.93
N SER A 291 7.82 -27.46 -1.08
CA SER A 291 8.24 -27.98 -2.38
C SER A 291 8.80 -29.39 -2.25
N GLY A 292 8.38 -30.27 -3.14
CA GLY A 292 8.80 -31.68 -3.15
C GLY A 292 8.88 -32.26 -4.55
N LEU A 293 9.60 -33.37 -4.66
CA LEU A 293 9.61 -34.20 -5.87
C LEU A 293 8.32 -35.05 -5.94
N PRO A 294 7.91 -35.50 -7.14
CA PRO A 294 6.82 -36.48 -7.27
C PRO A 294 7.09 -37.71 -6.39
N GLY A 295 6.11 -38.12 -5.58
CA GLY A 295 6.25 -39.20 -4.61
C GLY A 295 6.75 -38.79 -3.22
N GLN A 296 7.30 -37.58 -3.08
CA GLN A 296 7.85 -37.12 -1.80
C GLN A 296 6.75 -36.59 -0.87
N VAL A 297 6.81 -37.00 0.40
CA VAL A 297 6.03 -36.39 1.50
C VAL A 297 6.87 -35.33 2.19
N VAL A 298 6.29 -34.14 2.38
CA VAL A 298 6.87 -33.05 3.15
C VAL A 298 5.98 -32.78 4.36
N THR A 299 6.60 -32.70 5.53
CA THR A 299 5.96 -32.31 6.78
C THR A 299 6.44 -30.91 7.17
N GLU A 300 5.52 -30.03 7.55
CA GLU A 300 5.85 -28.68 8.02
C GLU A 300 5.02 -28.33 9.26
N THR A 301 5.64 -27.65 10.22
CA THR A 301 4.97 -27.12 11.41
C THR A 301 4.77 -25.62 11.30
N LEU A 302 3.53 -25.18 11.46
CA LEU A 302 3.09 -23.79 11.49
C LEU A 302 2.69 -23.45 12.93
N SER A 303 3.44 -22.55 13.58
CA SER A 303 3.16 -22.14 14.96
C SER A 303 2.77 -20.67 15.02
N PHE A 304 1.70 -20.38 15.75
CA PHE A 304 1.22 -19.02 16.03
C PHE A 304 0.31 -19.07 17.26
N ASP A 305 0.25 -18.01 18.06
CA ASP A 305 -0.48 -18.04 19.35
C ASP A 305 -1.98 -18.32 19.22
N THR A 306 -2.56 -18.10 18.03
CA THR A 306 -3.95 -18.46 17.72
C THR A 306 -4.11 -18.80 16.24
N ILE A 307 -4.31 -20.08 15.95
CA ILE A 307 -4.63 -20.61 14.63
C ILE A 307 -6.04 -21.18 14.68
N THR A 308 -6.90 -20.66 13.81
CA THR A 308 -8.30 -21.07 13.62
C THR A 308 -8.54 -21.76 12.28
N GLY A 309 -7.51 -21.90 11.45
CA GLY A 309 -7.63 -22.64 10.20
C GLY A 309 -6.31 -22.76 9.45
N VAL A 310 -6.31 -23.63 8.44
CA VAL A 310 -5.19 -23.83 7.52
C VAL A 310 -5.71 -23.84 6.09
N GLU A 311 -5.05 -23.11 5.21
CA GLU A 311 -5.36 -23.03 3.78
C GLU A 311 -4.17 -23.51 2.96
N PHE A 312 -4.46 -24.32 1.94
CA PHE A 312 -3.52 -24.84 0.96
C PHE A 312 -3.86 -24.23 -0.40
N SER A 313 -2.86 -23.73 -1.12
CA SER A 313 -3.03 -23.37 -2.52
C SER A 313 -3.22 -24.60 -3.40
N GLY A 314 -3.80 -24.42 -4.58
CA GLY A 314 -3.77 -25.46 -5.60
C GLY A 314 -2.37 -25.78 -6.11
N GLY A 315 -2.20 -27.00 -6.60
CA GLY A 315 -0.97 -27.50 -7.23
C GLY A 315 -0.95 -29.03 -7.34
N PRO A 316 0.06 -29.62 -8.01
CA PRO A 316 0.21 -31.07 -8.10
C PRO A 316 0.71 -31.64 -6.77
N ALA A 317 -0.20 -31.72 -5.81
CA ALA A 317 0.01 -32.24 -4.46
C ALA A 317 -1.31 -32.73 -3.85
N VAL A 318 -1.22 -33.43 -2.71
CA VAL A 318 -2.36 -33.86 -1.89
C VAL A 318 -2.09 -33.54 -0.42
N VAL A 319 -3.12 -33.23 0.35
CA VAL A 319 -3.03 -33.11 1.81
C VAL A 319 -3.29 -34.48 2.42
N ILE A 320 -2.26 -35.04 3.06
CA ILE A 320 -2.30 -36.38 3.69
C ILE A 320 -2.87 -36.28 5.10
N ASP A 321 -2.40 -35.30 5.88
CA ASP A 321 -2.84 -35.14 7.27
C ASP A 321 -2.67 -33.69 7.75
N ILE A 322 -3.48 -33.32 8.73
CA ILE A 322 -3.41 -32.07 9.45
C ILE A 322 -3.50 -32.42 10.94
N CYS A 323 -2.41 -32.22 11.67
CA CYS A 323 -2.37 -32.41 13.12
C CYS A 323 -2.29 -31.06 13.83
N TRP A 324 -2.95 -30.89 14.97
CA TRP A 324 -2.92 -29.64 15.72
C TRP A 324 -2.85 -29.84 17.23
N ARG A 325 -2.41 -28.79 17.95
CA ARG A 325 -2.36 -28.74 19.41
C ARG A 325 -3.36 -27.71 19.95
N PRO A 326 -4.46 -28.15 20.59
CA PRO A 326 -5.47 -27.25 21.15
C PRO A 326 -4.94 -26.39 22.31
N VAL A 327 -5.45 -25.16 22.42
CA VAL A 327 -5.13 -24.25 23.52
C VAL A 327 -5.74 -24.71 24.85
N ASP A 328 -6.97 -25.24 24.82
CA ASP A 328 -7.76 -25.61 26.01
C ASP A 328 -7.10 -26.70 26.89
N GLN A 329 -6.38 -27.65 26.29
CA GLN A 329 -5.57 -28.64 27.01
C GLN A 329 -4.44 -28.02 27.83
N SER A 330 -4.06 -26.78 27.50
CA SER A 330 -2.87 -26.11 28.02
C SER A 330 -3.17 -25.04 29.05
N VAL A 331 -4.42 -24.63 29.32
CA VAL A 331 -4.70 -23.45 30.17
C VAL A 331 -4.57 -23.70 31.67
N LEU A 332 -4.87 -24.91 32.17
CA LEU A 332 -5.26 -25.09 33.58
C LEU A 332 -4.14 -25.34 34.61
N ARG A 333 -2.86 -25.47 34.22
CA ARG A 333 -1.83 -25.97 35.16
C ARG A 333 -0.43 -25.38 34.95
N GLY A 334 0.29 -25.27 36.08
CA GLY A 334 1.74 -25.05 36.12
C GLY A 334 2.18 -23.60 35.97
N TRP A 335 1.28 -22.64 36.16
CA TRP A 335 1.58 -21.21 36.13
C TRP A 335 2.30 -20.76 37.39
N GLU A 336 3.34 -19.95 37.21
CA GLU A 336 4.16 -19.36 38.25
C GLU A 336 4.19 -17.84 38.07
N ILE A 337 4.52 -17.12 39.15
CA ILE A 337 4.72 -15.68 39.09
C ILE A 337 5.95 -15.33 38.25
N VAL A 338 5.89 -14.21 37.54
CA VAL A 338 7.01 -13.62 36.82
C VAL A 338 7.80 -12.76 37.82
N PRO A 339 9.10 -13.05 38.05
CA PRO A 339 9.92 -12.25 38.93
C PRO A 339 9.98 -10.77 38.49
N GLY A 340 9.92 -9.86 39.47
CA GLY A 340 9.97 -8.42 39.23
C GLY A 340 8.66 -7.80 38.75
N PHE A 341 7.64 -8.60 38.39
CA PHE A 341 6.33 -8.08 38.00
C PHE A 341 5.52 -7.64 39.23
N SER A 342 4.94 -6.44 39.19
CA SER A 342 4.07 -5.91 40.25
C SER A 342 2.63 -6.42 40.06
N TYR A 343 2.02 -7.02 41.10
CA TYR A 343 0.70 -7.66 41.00
C TYR A 343 -0.36 -7.04 41.91
N PRO A 344 -1.52 -6.62 41.38
CA PRO A 344 -1.79 -6.42 39.95
C PRO A 344 -0.94 -5.28 39.38
N LEU A 345 -0.72 -5.31 38.06
CA LEU A 345 -0.11 -4.20 37.34
C LEU A 345 -1.18 -3.14 37.07
N CYS A 346 -1.15 -2.09 37.88
CA CYS A 346 -2.07 -0.96 37.81
C CYS A 346 -1.59 0.11 36.80
N LEU A 347 -2.53 0.88 36.25
CA LEU A 347 -2.20 2.15 35.57
C LEU A 347 -1.41 3.07 36.50
N PRO A 348 -0.42 3.82 35.99
CA PRO A 348 0.34 4.78 36.79
C PRO A 348 -0.48 6.08 36.97
N VAL A 349 -1.57 5.99 37.72
CA VAL A 349 -2.50 7.12 37.95
C VAL A 349 -2.78 7.29 39.44
N ALA A 350 -2.79 8.55 39.87
CA ALA A 350 -3.01 8.92 41.26
C ALA A 350 -4.47 9.38 41.48
N GLN A 351 -5.42 8.49 41.19
CA GLN A 351 -6.85 8.79 41.26
C GLN A 351 -7.57 7.75 42.15
N THR A 352 -8.34 8.23 43.14
CA THR A 352 -8.96 7.38 44.16
C THR A 352 -10.05 6.46 43.63
N ASP A 353 -10.71 6.88 42.55
CA ASP A 353 -11.81 6.14 41.92
C ASP A 353 -11.33 4.93 41.12
N TYR A 354 -10.02 4.83 40.86
CA TYR A 354 -9.43 3.64 40.26
C TYR A 354 -9.25 2.54 41.33
N PRO A 355 -9.92 1.38 41.22
CA PRO A 355 -10.00 0.39 42.30
C PRO A 355 -8.82 -0.59 42.35
N CYS A 356 -7.81 -0.43 41.50
CA CYS A 356 -6.64 -1.30 41.48
C CYS A 356 -5.82 -1.17 42.78
N THR A 357 -5.59 -2.29 43.47
CA THR A 357 -5.08 -2.32 44.85
C THR A 357 -3.71 -1.65 45.05
N ASN A 358 -2.84 -1.69 44.03
CA ASN A 358 -1.50 -1.10 44.08
C ASN A 358 -1.41 0.24 43.31
N ARG A 359 -2.52 0.95 43.12
CA ARG A 359 -2.47 2.25 42.45
C ARG A 359 -1.59 3.24 43.23
N PRO A 360 -0.83 4.11 42.55
CA PRO A 360 -0.09 5.18 43.20
C PRO A 360 -0.98 6.10 44.07
N ALA A 361 -0.42 6.59 45.18
CA ALA A 361 -1.12 7.50 46.09
C ALA A 361 -0.99 8.99 45.71
N THR A 362 0.06 9.35 44.96
CA THR A 362 0.34 10.73 44.51
C THR A 362 0.87 10.71 43.08
N GLN A 363 0.75 11.82 42.35
CA GLN A 363 1.25 11.95 40.98
C GLN A 363 2.76 11.70 40.89
N ALA A 364 3.55 12.21 41.83
CA ALA A 364 4.99 11.91 41.89
C ALA A 364 5.29 10.41 42.03
N LYS A 365 4.48 9.68 42.82
CA LYS A 365 4.60 8.20 42.90
C LYS A 365 4.13 7.52 41.62
N ALA A 366 3.17 8.11 40.92
CA ALA A 366 2.71 7.61 39.65
C ALA A 366 3.80 7.76 38.57
N GLU A 367 4.51 8.89 38.57
CA GLU A 367 5.67 9.15 37.70
C GLU A 367 6.80 8.17 37.98
N ASP A 368 7.16 7.98 39.25
CA ASP A 368 8.17 6.99 39.65
C ASP A 368 7.78 5.60 39.12
N VAL A 369 6.54 5.16 39.37
CA VAL A 369 6.04 3.85 38.91
C VAL A 369 6.02 3.73 37.39
N ALA A 370 5.68 4.79 36.65
CA ALA A 370 5.66 4.78 35.19
C ALA A 370 7.08 4.67 34.62
N THR A 371 7.99 5.54 35.07
CA THR A 371 9.36 5.65 34.55
C THR A 371 10.23 4.46 34.97
N ASP A 372 10.00 3.87 36.15
CA ASP A 372 10.69 2.64 36.59
C ASP A 372 10.38 1.43 35.70
N ARG A 373 9.28 1.45 34.93
CA ARG A 373 8.93 0.40 33.97
C ARG A 373 9.70 0.54 32.65
N VAL A 374 10.25 1.73 32.35
CA VAL A 374 10.90 1.99 31.06
C VAL A 374 12.20 1.20 30.94
N ARG A 375 12.27 0.40 29.88
CA ARG A 375 13.44 -0.38 29.43
C ARG A 375 13.85 -0.01 28.01
N TYR A 376 12.97 0.65 27.25
CA TYR A 376 13.22 1.15 25.90
C TYR A 376 13.69 2.61 25.94
N GLY A 377 14.99 2.83 25.78
CA GLY A 377 15.59 4.18 25.86
C GLY A 377 15.91 4.64 27.29
N ASP A 378 16.14 5.94 27.45
CA ASP A 378 16.42 6.57 28.76
C ASP A 378 15.10 6.91 29.48
N PRO A 379 14.83 6.34 30.67
CA PRO A 379 13.63 6.67 31.45
C PRO A 379 13.48 8.16 31.80
N ASN A 380 14.58 8.92 31.86
CA ASN A 380 14.53 10.34 32.24
C ASN A 380 13.89 11.24 31.18
N GLU A 381 13.87 10.81 29.91
CA GLU A 381 13.19 11.53 28.82
C GLU A 381 11.67 11.62 29.04
N TRP A 382 11.12 10.77 29.90
CA TRP A 382 9.69 10.66 30.17
C TRP A 382 9.27 11.33 31.47
N ARG A 383 10.18 11.99 32.20
CA ARG A 383 9.88 12.70 33.46
C ARG A 383 9.39 14.13 33.22
N GLY A 384 8.60 14.67 34.15
CA GLY A 384 8.02 16.02 34.07
C GLY A 384 6.90 16.10 33.04
N THR A 385 6.93 17.13 32.19
CA THR A 385 5.85 17.45 31.24
C THR A 385 5.38 16.26 30.39
N PRO A 386 6.26 15.40 29.81
CA PRO A 386 5.80 14.23 29.07
C PRO A 386 4.95 13.24 29.90
N PHE A 387 5.27 13.06 31.19
CA PHE A 387 4.46 12.25 32.08
C PHE A 387 3.20 12.97 32.54
N ASP A 388 3.28 14.27 32.82
CA ASP A 388 2.14 15.06 33.26
C ASP A 388 1.01 15.02 32.21
N GLU A 389 1.35 15.20 30.92
CA GLU A 389 0.38 15.10 29.82
C GLU A 389 -0.25 13.71 29.71
N LEU A 390 0.52 12.64 29.91
CA LEU A 390 0.00 11.27 29.94
C LEU A 390 -0.90 11.04 31.15
N HIS A 391 -0.49 11.52 32.33
CA HIS A 391 -1.21 11.36 33.59
C HIS A 391 -2.58 12.04 33.55
N ASP A 392 -2.66 13.25 32.97
CA ASP A 392 -3.92 13.97 32.76
C ASP A 392 -4.93 13.12 31.97
N GLN A 393 -4.48 12.40 30.93
CA GLN A 393 -5.34 11.49 30.17
C GLN A 393 -5.74 10.27 31.00
N LEU A 394 -4.81 9.71 31.78
CA LEU A 394 -5.09 8.57 32.66
C LEU A 394 -6.09 8.92 33.78
N GLU A 395 -6.04 10.14 34.31
CA GLU A 395 -7.00 10.61 35.31
C GLU A 395 -8.41 10.69 34.73
N GLN A 396 -8.55 11.32 33.55
CA GLN A 396 -9.82 11.40 32.82
C GLN A 396 -10.37 10.01 32.51
N LEU A 397 -9.50 9.02 32.26
CA LEU A 397 -9.90 7.64 32.01
C LEU A 397 -10.53 6.92 33.21
N VAL A 398 -10.15 7.28 34.45
CA VAL A 398 -10.53 6.47 35.63
C VAL A 398 -11.43 7.19 36.63
N VAL A 399 -11.56 8.52 36.56
CA VAL A 399 -12.43 9.33 37.45
C VAL A 399 -13.88 8.82 37.47
N GLY A 400 -14.56 8.78 38.61
CA GLY A 400 -15.90 8.19 38.74
C GLY A 400 -15.96 6.65 38.75
N GLY A 401 -14.84 5.96 38.49
CA GLY A 401 -14.68 4.53 38.69
C GLY A 401 -15.41 3.63 37.66
N PRO A 402 -15.47 2.31 37.93
CA PRO A 402 -16.08 1.33 37.02
C PRO A 402 -17.62 1.40 36.94
N PRO A 403 -18.22 0.92 35.84
CA PRO A 403 -19.65 0.66 35.77
C PRO A 403 -20.15 -0.28 36.88
N PRO A 404 -21.42 -0.15 37.32
CA PRO A 404 -22.43 0.78 36.82
C PRO A 404 -22.40 2.17 37.49
N LEU A 405 -21.47 2.43 38.42
CA LEU A 405 -21.40 3.71 39.14
C LEU A 405 -20.77 4.82 38.29
N GLY A 406 -19.78 4.48 37.46
CA GLY A 406 -19.17 5.37 36.48
C GLY A 406 -19.36 4.88 35.04
N ASP A 407 -18.92 5.72 34.09
CA ASP A 407 -18.96 5.38 32.67
C ASP A 407 -17.79 4.46 32.25
N PRO A 408 -18.00 3.53 31.30
CA PRO A 408 -16.91 2.77 30.69
C PRO A 408 -15.80 3.69 30.16
N MET A 409 -14.54 3.28 30.28
CA MET A 409 -13.40 4.07 29.80
C MET A 409 -13.53 4.46 28.31
N ALA A 410 -14.13 3.58 27.50
CA ALA A 410 -14.27 3.74 26.07
C ALA A 410 -15.27 4.82 25.62
N SER A 411 -16.17 5.26 26.51
CA SER A 411 -17.19 6.28 26.22
C SER A 411 -16.82 7.66 26.75
N ARG A 412 -15.67 7.79 27.42
CA ARG A 412 -15.21 9.06 27.97
C ARG A 412 -14.59 9.91 26.88
N SER A 413 -15.04 11.16 26.76
CA SER A 413 -14.53 12.12 25.80
C SER A 413 -14.55 13.55 26.35
N SER A 414 -13.78 14.43 25.69
CA SER A 414 -13.75 15.87 25.93
C SER A 414 -13.84 16.62 24.61
N SER A 415 -14.39 17.84 24.61
CA SER A 415 -14.46 18.66 23.40
C SER A 415 -13.11 19.31 23.09
N VAL A 416 -12.74 19.38 21.80
CA VAL A 416 -11.51 20.03 21.33
C VAL A 416 -11.82 21.47 20.95
N ALA A 417 -11.08 22.43 21.53
CA ALA A 417 -11.20 23.85 21.18
C ALA A 417 -10.25 24.23 20.02
N GLY A 418 -10.68 25.12 19.13
CA GLY A 418 -9.79 25.85 18.21
C GLY A 418 -9.45 25.17 16.88
N VAL A 419 -10.43 24.66 16.13
CA VAL A 419 -10.15 24.11 14.80
C VAL A 419 -9.89 25.24 13.79
N PRO A 420 -8.87 25.14 12.91
CA PRO A 420 -8.60 26.17 11.91
C PRO A 420 -9.79 26.41 11.00
N VAL A 421 -10.09 27.69 10.74
CA VAL A 421 -11.14 28.11 9.81
C VAL A 421 -10.75 27.70 8.39
N ASN A 422 -11.65 27.04 7.66
CA ASN A 422 -11.48 26.70 6.25
C ASN A 422 -12.07 27.83 5.38
N PRO A 423 -11.26 28.67 4.70
CA PRO A 423 -11.79 29.75 3.89
C PRO A 423 -12.41 29.17 2.61
N GLY A 424 -13.74 29.01 2.60
CA GLY A 424 -14.52 28.55 1.44
C GLY A 424 -15.09 27.13 1.52
N GLY A 425 -14.95 26.44 2.65
CA GLY A 425 -15.59 25.14 2.91
C GLY A 425 -16.11 25.06 4.36
N PRO A 426 -16.82 23.99 4.74
CA PRO A 426 -17.10 23.75 6.16
C PRO A 426 -15.77 23.62 6.91
N ASP A 427 -15.68 24.28 8.07
CA ASP A 427 -14.53 24.11 8.96
C ASP A 427 -14.39 22.62 9.29
N PRO A 428 -13.17 22.04 9.19
CA PRO A 428 -12.96 20.74 9.81
C PRO A 428 -13.33 20.88 11.28
N VAL A 429 -14.08 19.92 11.82
CA VAL A 429 -14.41 19.88 13.25
C VAL A 429 -13.88 18.57 13.79
N MET A 430 -13.05 18.62 14.83
CA MET A 430 -12.80 17.48 15.70
C MET A 430 -13.67 17.67 16.94
N PRO A 431 -14.92 17.17 16.95
CA PRO A 431 -15.89 17.55 17.98
C PRO A 431 -15.50 16.99 19.35
N GLU A 432 -14.85 15.84 19.37
CA GLU A 432 -14.49 15.12 20.59
C GLU A 432 -13.12 14.43 20.46
N GLN A 433 -12.43 14.35 21.59
CA GLN A 433 -11.22 13.58 21.79
C GLN A 433 -11.45 12.55 22.88
N TYR A 434 -11.01 11.33 22.66
CA TYR A 434 -11.19 10.21 23.59
C TYR A 434 -9.86 9.91 24.27
N PRO A 435 -9.72 10.12 25.61
CA PRO A 435 -8.48 9.86 26.33
C PRO A 435 -7.94 8.44 26.12
N LEU A 436 -8.82 7.44 25.97
CA LEU A 436 -8.43 6.05 25.71
C LEU A 436 -7.67 5.92 24.40
N ASP A 437 -8.16 6.56 23.34
CA ASP A 437 -7.58 6.48 22.02
C ASP A 437 -6.24 7.20 21.95
N LEU A 438 -6.08 8.32 22.69
CA LEU A 438 -4.79 9.00 22.83
C LEU A 438 -3.75 8.15 23.55
N VAL A 439 -4.13 7.53 24.67
CA VAL A 439 -3.23 6.66 25.43
C VAL A 439 -2.83 5.44 24.60
N LEU A 440 -3.79 4.83 23.87
CA LEU A 440 -3.51 3.70 22.99
C LEU A 440 -2.61 4.10 21.81
N MET A 441 -2.84 5.26 21.20
CA MET A 441 -2.00 5.80 20.13
C MET A 441 -0.59 6.11 20.63
N GLY A 442 -0.46 6.76 21.80
CA GLY A 442 0.82 7.01 22.46
C GLY A 442 1.56 5.70 22.79
N SER A 443 0.83 4.64 23.17
CA SER A 443 1.42 3.33 23.44
C SER A 443 2.04 2.65 22.23
N LEU A 444 1.84 3.14 21.00
CA LEU A 444 2.64 2.69 19.86
C LEU A 444 4.14 2.94 20.10
N ASN A 445 4.49 3.96 20.90
CA ASN A 445 5.82 4.10 21.47
C ASN A 445 6.04 3.04 22.58
N PRO A 446 7.10 2.21 22.51
CA PRO A 446 7.30 1.15 23.48
C PRO A 446 7.56 1.62 24.91
N ALA A 447 8.14 2.82 25.11
CA ALA A 447 8.34 3.36 26.45
C ALA A 447 7.01 3.75 27.11
N VAL A 448 6.14 4.47 26.39
CA VAL A 448 4.79 4.83 26.86
C VAL A 448 3.99 3.57 27.20
N ALA A 449 4.12 2.53 26.38
CA ALA A 449 3.47 1.26 26.67
C ALA A 449 3.97 0.55 27.92
N GLN A 450 5.27 0.63 28.21
CA GLN A 450 5.82 0.11 29.45
C GLN A 450 5.26 0.91 30.63
N MET A 451 5.21 2.25 30.51
CA MET A 451 4.62 3.13 31.52
C MET A 451 3.18 2.74 31.84
N VAL A 452 2.31 2.58 30.82
CA VAL A 452 0.88 2.26 31.03
C VAL A 452 0.61 0.76 31.27
N GLY A 453 1.63 -0.09 31.24
CA GLY A 453 1.48 -1.52 31.51
C GLY A 453 0.84 -2.32 30.38
N LEU A 454 1.16 -1.99 29.12
CA LEU A 454 0.86 -2.77 27.91
C LEU A 454 2.10 -3.46 27.32
N TYR A 455 3.24 -3.34 27.99
CA TYR A 455 4.51 -3.93 27.62
C TYR A 455 5.31 -4.30 28.88
N TRP A 456 5.75 -5.55 28.95
CA TRP A 456 6.68 -6.05 29.97
C TRP A 456 7.90 -6.75 29.34
N VAL A 457 9.04 -6.72 30.03
CA VAL A 457 10.26 -7.46 29.66
C VAL A 457 10.60 -8.43 30.80
N ASP A 458 10.51 -9.74 30.55
CA ASP A 458 11.00 -10.76 31.49
C ASP A 458 12.51 -10.97 31.26
N GLU A 459 13.32 -10.16 31.96
CA GLU A 459 14.78 -10.24 31.98
C GLU A 459 15.30 -11.46 32.76
N THR A 460 14.41 -12.24 33.40
CA THR A 460 14.77 -13.38 34.25
C THR A 460 14.53 -14.74 33.59
N ALA A 461 14.11 -14.75 32.32
CA ALA A 461 13.92 -15.97 31.54
C ALA A 461 15.27 -16.62 31.21
N ASP A 462 15.42 -17.92 31.48
CA ASP A 462 16.63 -18.68 31.16
C ASP A 462 16.73 -18.91 29.63
N PRO A 463 17.81 -18.49 28.96
CA PRO A 463 17.98 -18.70 27.51
C PRO A 463 18.02 -20.18 27.06
N ALA A 464 18.25 -21.12 27.98
CA ALA A 464 18.19 -22.55 27.69
C ALA A 464 16.75 -23.12 27.69
N ILE A 465 15.77 -22.34 28.14
CA ILE A 465 14.40 -22.82 28.40
C ILE A 465 13.40 -22.03 27.55
N SER A 466 12.46 -22.73 26.92
CA SER A 466 11.26 -22.12 26.34
C SER A 466 10.15 -21.99 27.38
N TYR A 467 9.44 -20.87 27.36
CA TYR A 467 8.36 -20.54 28.28
C TYR A 467 7.04 -20.27 27.55
N ASP A 468 5.92 -20.56 28.23
CA ASP A 468 4.62 -19.98 27.89
C ASP A 468 4.34 -18.82 28.85
N TYR A 469 3.66 -17.78 28.35
CA TYR A 469 3.21 -16.65 29.16
C TYR A 469 1.70 -16.48 29.05
N LEU A 470 1.05 -16.32 30.19
CA LEU A 470 -0.38 -16.04 30.31
C LEU A 470 -0.56 -14.65 30.89
N ILE A 471 -1.30 -13.80 30.19
CA ILE A 471 -1.80 -12.56 30.77
C ILE A 471 -3.28 -12.67 31.06
N VAL A 472 -3.69 -12.12 32.20
CA VAL A 472 -5.06 -12.09 32.67
C VAL A 472 -5.44 -10.64 33.01
N ALA A 473 -6.61 -10.18 32.54
CA ALA A 473 -7.10 -8.83 32.75
C ALA A 473 -8.36 -8.85 33.64
N ASP A 474 -8.27 -8.25 34.82
CA ASP A 474 -9.36 -8.26 35.81
C ASP A 474 -10.23 -7.00 35.69
N HIS A 475 -11.34 -7.12 34.98
CA HIS A 475 -12.29 -6.01 34.77
C HIS A 475 -13.28 -5.85 35.93
N THR A 476 -13.56 -6.92 36.68
CA THR A 476 -14.66 -6.98 37.66
C THR A 476 -14.21 -7.10 39.11
N GLY A 477 -12.91 -7.38 39.34
CA GLY A 477 -12.34 -7.60 40.68
C GLY A 477 -12.39 -9.06 41.13
N GLU A 478 -12.69 -9.99 40.23
CA GLU A 478 -12.82 -11.43 40.51
C GLU A 478 -11.52 -12.02 41.08
N LEU A 479 -10.36 -11.48 40.69
CA LEU A 479 -9.06 -11.98 41.15
C LEU A 479 -8.68 -11.40 42.52
N GLY A 480 -9.46 -10.46 43.06
CA GLY A 480 -9.38 -10.00 44.44
C GLY A 480 -8.09 -9.25 44.79
N GLY A 481 -7.42 -8.65 43.81
CA GLY A 481 -6.29 -7.72 44.01
C GLY A 481 -4.96 -8.34 44.45
N HIS A 482 -4.83 -9.68 44.41
CA HIS A 482 -3.65 -10.38 44.93
C HIS A 482 -3.24 -11.57 44.06
N VAL A 483 -1.94 -11.69 43.77
CA VAL A 483 -1.40 -12.74 42.90
C VAL A 483 -1.74 -14.16 43.35
N ASN A 484 -1.74 -14.43 44.66
CA ASN A 484 -2.06 -15.75 45.20
C ASN A 484 -3.52 -16.14 44.97
N LYS A 485 -4.44 -15.16 45.00
CA LYS A 485 -5.86 -15.39 44.66
C LYS A 485 -6.03 -15.64 43.18
N ALA A 486 -5.33 -14.89 42.33
CA ALA A 486 -5.33 -15.11 40.89
C ALA A 486 -4.80 -16.50 40.50
N LEU A 487 -3.73 -16.98 41.14
CA LEU A 487 -3.22 -18.35 40.95
C LEU A 487 -4.22 -19.41 41.43
N ALA A 488 -4.87 -19.20 42.58
CA ALA A 488 -5.91 -20.10 43.07
C ALA A 488 -7.12 -20.16 42.13
N TRP A 489 -7.52 -19.01 41.57
CA TRP A 489 -8.57 -18.92 40.56
C TRP A 489 -8.21 -19.68 39.28
N LEU A 490 -6.98 -19.50 38.75
CA LEU A 490 -6.49 -20.24 37.58
C LEU A 490 -6.42 -21.76 37.79
N ALA A 491 -6.11 -22.19 39.00
CA ALA A 491 -6.02 -23.62 39.37
C ALA A 491 -7.41 -24.28 39.57
N SER A 492 -8.49 -23.50 39.58
CA SER A 492 -9.86 -23.98 39.73
C SER A 492 -10.49 -24.28 38.35
N THR A 493 -11.76 -23.90 38.15
CA THR A 493 -12.42 -23.90 36.84
C THR A 493 -12.61 -22.44 36.42
N PRO A 494 -11.59 -21.79 35.83
CA PRO A 494 -11.62 -20.36 35.53
C PRO A 494 -12.75 -20.04 34.55
N ASP A 495 -13.49 -18.98 34.84
CA ASP A 495 -14.53 -18.41 33.97
C ASP A 495 -13.98 -17.19 33.23
N PHE A 496 -13.66 -17.38 31.95
CA PHE A 496 -13.13 -16.30 31.11
C PHE A 496 -14.22 -15.37 30.54
N SER A 497 -15.46 -15.43 31.05
CA SER A 497 -16.51 -14.47 30.70
C SER A 497 -16.43 -13.16 31.48
N THR A 498 -15.83 -13.18 32.69
CA THR A 498 -15.66 -11.99 33.56
C THR A 498 -14.21 -11.51 33.61
N VAL A 499 -13.27 -12.37 33.21
CA VAL A 499 -11.83 -12.14 33.24
C VAL A 499 -11.27 -12.51 31.87
N ASP A 500 -10.54 -11.60 31.23
CA ASP A 500 -9.93 -11.90 29.94
C ASP A 500 -8.59 -12.61 30.12
N GLY A 501 -8.29 -13.56 29.24
CA GLY A 501 -7.05 -14.31 29.24
C GLY A 501 -6.44 -14.47 27.85
N TYR A 502 -5.12 -14.38 27.75
CA TYR A 502 -4.39 -14.67 26.51
C TYR A 502 -3.06 -15.35 26.80
N ILE A 503 -2.71 -16.36 26.01
CA ILE A 503 -1.44 -17.08 26.13
C ILE A 503 -0.58 -16.84 24.89
N VAL A 504 0.71 -16.57 25.10
CA VAL A 504 1.73 -16.72 24.05
C VAL A 504 2.59 -17.94 24.37
N PHE A 505 2.85 -18.77 23.35
CA PHE A 505 3.46 -20.08 23.54
C PHE A 505 4.92 -20.10 23.09
N ASN A 506 5.70 -21.00 23.69
CA ASN A 506 7.05 -21.38 23.24
C ASN A 506 8.00 -20.19 22.99
N GLN A 507 7.97 -19.20 23.86
CA GLN A 507 8.86 -18.04 23.81
C GLN A 507 10.21 -18.40 24.41
N ARG A 508 11.30 -17.99 23.76
CA ARG A 508 12.66 -18.29 24.19
C ARG A 508 13.56 -17.08 23.99
N VAL A 509 14.40 -16.77 24.98
CA VAL A 509 15.45 -15.76 24.83
C VAL A 509 16.45 -16.23 23.78
N GLY A 510 16.73 -15.38 22.81
CA GLY A 510 17.67 -15.66 21.74
C GLY A 510 17.74 -14.51 20.73
N PRO A 511 18.65 -14.59 19.74
CA PRO A 511 18.76 -13.57 18.71
C PRO A 511 17.44 -13.43 17.93
N ALA A 512 16.88 -12.23 17.95
CA ALA A 512 15.66 -11.93 17.22
C ALA A 512 15.95 -11.79 15.72
N ALA A 513 15.07 -12.32 14.87
CA ALA A 513 15.16 -12.08 13.43
C ALA A 513 15.04 -10.56 13.15
N PRO A 514 15.92 -9.98 12.31
CA PRO A 514 15.84 -8.57 11.95
C PRO A 514 14.53 -8.22 11.26
N LEU A 515 14.02 -7.02 11.54
CA LEU A 515 12.83 -6.50 10.85
C LEU A 515 13.17 -6.24 9.38
N LYS A 516 12.35 -6.74 8.46
CA LYS A 516 12.54 -6.54 7.02
C LYS A 516 12.31 -5.07 6.65
N PRO A 517 13.13 -4.49 5.75
CA PRO A 517 12.90 -3.14 5.26
C PRO A 517 11.56 -3.03 4.51
N PRO A 518 10.90 -1.85 4.50
CA PRO A 518 9.74 -1.61 3.66
C PRO A 518 10.08 -1.79 2.17
N ASP A 519 9.17 -2.43 1.45
CA ASP A 519 9.30 -2.68 0.02
C ASP A 519 8.53 -1.64 -0.81
N GLY A 520 8.90 -1.52 -2.09
CA GLY A 520 8.12 -0.75 -3.06
C GLY A 520 8.04 0.75 -2.77
N ALA A 521 9.05 1.34 -2.12
CA ALA A 521 9.11 2.78 -1.90
C ALA A 521 9.07 3.57 -3.22
N ARG A 522 8.14 4.51 -3.31
CA ARG A 522 7.91 5.40 -4.47
C ARG A 522 7.85 6.85 -4.02
N ALA A 523 8.38 7.72 -4.84
CA ALA A 523 8.33 9.17 -4.71
C ALA A 523 7.56 9.81 -5.87
N TYR A 524 6.94 10.95 -5.60
CA TYR A 524 6.19 11.76 -6.56
C TYR A 524 6.50 13.24 -6.32
N ALA A 525 6.75 13.99 -7.39
CA ALA A 525 6.78 15.45 -7.33
C ALA A 525 5.32 15.95 -7.34
N LEU A 526 4.89 16.54 -6.24
CA LEU A 526 3.51 16.99 -6.07
C LEU A 526 3.35 18.45 -6.48
N PRO A 527 2.13 18.90 -6.82
CA PRO A 527 1.85 20.31 -7.00
C PRO A 527 2.29 21.14 -5.78
N GLY A 528 2.82 22.33 -6.07
CA GLY A 528 3.17 23.34 -5.08
C GLY A 528 1.95 24.04 -4.48
N GLY A 529 2.19 24.83 -3.44
CA GLY A 529 1.19 25.71 -2.85
C GLY A 529 1.74 26.49 -1.66
N THR A 530 0.86 26.95 -0.79
CA THR A 530 1.23 27.59 0.49
C THR A 530 0.69 26.80 1.66
N MET A 531 1.43 26.77 2.76
CA MET A 531 0.98 26.21 4.02
C MET A 531 1.12 27.23 5.14
N LEU A 532 0.24 27.17 6.13
CA LEU A 532 0.46 27.86 7.39
C LEU A 532 1.47 27.05 8.20
N SER A 533 2.48 27.72 8.77
CA SER A 533 3.34 27.15 9.79
C SER A 533 2.56 26.92 11.07
N ASP A 534 3.14 26.17 12.01
CA ASP A 534 2.55 25.98 13.34
C ASP A 534 2.40 27.32 14.09
N ASP A 535 3.18 28.35 13.71
CA ASP A 535 3.13 29.71 14.25
C ASP A 535 2.15 30.63 13.48
N GLY A 536 1.46 30.10 12.47
CA GLY A 536 0.49 30.85 11.65
C GLY A 536 1.10 31.69 10.52
N GLU A 537 2.39 31.54 10.23
CA GLU A 537 3.04 32.22 9.10
C GLU A 537 2.76 31.47 7.79
N LEU A 538 2.54 32.21 6.69
CA LEU A 538 2.39 31.59 5.38
C LEU A 538 3.77 31.19 4.84
N LEU A 539 4.03 29.88 4.75
CA LEU A 539 5.22 29.32 4.13
C LEU A 539 4.96 28.98 2.67
N GLU A 540 5.94 29.32 1.84
CA GLU A 540 6.05 28.81 0.49
C GLU A 540 6.30 27.29 0.53
N ALA A 541 5.37 26.53 -0.04
CA ALA A 541 5.45 25.09 -0.20
C ALA A 541 5.32 24.72 -1.69
N SER A 542 6.04 25.45 -2.55
CA SER A 542 6.08 25.25 -4.01
C SER A 542 6.60 23.87 -4.40
N ASN A 543 7.49 23.29 -3.59
CA ASN A 543 8.16 22.03 -3.86
C ASN A 543 7.87 20.99 -2.78
N ASN A 544 7.07 19.99 -3.14
CA ASN A 544 6.63 18.93 -2.24
C ASN A 544 6.91 17.54 -2.83
N ALA A 545 7.45 16.63 -2.01
CA ALA A 545 7.62 15.23 -2.37
C ALA A 545 6.57 14.37 -1.65
N GLY A 546 5.77 13.65 -2.43
CA GLY A 546 4.86 12.62 -1.95
C GLY A 546 5.53 11.26 -1.91
N LEU A 547 5.36 10.52 -0.82
CA LEU A 547 5.96 9.20 -0.63
C LEU A 547 4.90 8.15 -0.32
N ARG A 548 5.07 6.94 -0.86
CA ARG A 548 4.31 5.74 -0.47
C ARG A 548 5.16 4.49 -0.60
N TRP A 549 4.78 3.43 0.09
CA TRP A 549 5.46 2.13 0.10
C TRP A 549 4.46 1.02 0.41
N ASP A 550 4.88 -0.24 0.38
CA ASP A 550 4.05 -1.35 0.84
C ASP A 550 4.07 -1.42 2.38
N VAL A 551 2.89 -1.31 3.01
CA VAL A 551 2.70 -1.40 4.47
C VAL A 551 2.50 -2.84 4.94
N GLY A 552 2.32 -3.80 4.03
CA GLY A 552 2.13 -5.21 4.35
C GLY A 552 0.78 -5.52 4.97
N THR A 553 -0.30 -4.97 4.42
CA THR A 553 -1.68 -5.26 4.85
C THR A 553 -2.33 -6.36 4.00
N PHE A 554 -3.30 -7.07 4.59
CA PHE A 554 -4.15 -8.05 3.92
C PHE A 554 -5.59 -7.86 4.37
N LEU A 555 -6.51 -7.60 3.43
CA LEU A 555 -7.91 -7.29 3.71
C LEU A 555 -8.09 -6.16 4.77
N GLY A 556 -7.22 -5.14 4.72
CA GLY A 556 -7.22 -4.03 5.69
C GLY A 556 -6.52 -4.31 7.02
N PHE A 557 -6.08 -5.54 7.28
CA PHE A 557 -5.35 -5.91 8.50
C PHE A 557 -3.83 -5.86 8.28
N LEU A 558 -3.09 -5.30 9.23
CA LEU A 558 -1.63 -5.39 9.23
C LEU A 558 -1.19 -6.84 9.47
N LEU A 559 -0.33 -7.38 8.60
CA LEU A 559 0.16 -8.75 8.75
C LEU A 559 1.13 -8.87 9.94
N PRO A 560 1.23 -10.05 10.61
CA PRO A 560 2.15 -10.23 11.72
C PRO A 560 3.61 -9.91 11.37
N GLY A 561 4.33 -9.28 12.29
CA GLY A 561 5.72 -8.89 12.13
C GLY A 561 5.96 -7.72 11.15
N LYS A 562 4.90 -7.08 10.65
CA LYS A 562 5.02 -5.86 9.84
C LYS A 562 5.15 -4.60 10.70
N PRO A 563 5.78 -3.53 10.18
CA PRO A 563 5.92 -2.27 10.91
C PRO A 563 4.58 -1.56 11.15
N VAL A 564 4.46 -0.92 12.32
CA VAL A 564 3.31 -0.09 12.71
C VAL A 564 3.56 1.40 12.48
N MET A 565 4.82 1.83 12.50
CA MET A 565 5.24 3.21 12.23
C MET A 565 6.47 3.21 11.29
N TYR A 566 6.81 4.36 10.74
CA TYR A 566 7.90 4.49 9.77
C TYR A 566 8.69 5.79 9.97
N HIS A 567 9.99 5.76 9.69
CA HIS A 567 10.77 7.00 9.49
C HIS A 567 11.08 7.22 8.01
N VAL A 568 11.00 8.47 7.60
CA VAL A 568 11.39 8.94 6.27
C VAL A 568 12.77 9.58 6.36
N TRP A 569 13.64 9.21 5.43
CA TRP A 569 15.01 9.68 5.34
C TRP A 569 15.25 10.32 3.99
N ARG A 570 15.98 11.43 3.97
CA ARG A 570 16.22 12.25 2.78
C ARG A 570 17.70 12.51 2.58
N ALA A 571 18.16 12.40 1.34
CA ALA A 571 19.44 12.93 0.88
C ALA A 571 19.20 14.07 -0.11
N ASN A 572 19.86 15.21 0.10
CA ASN A 572 19.89 16.31 -0.87
C ASN A 572 21.00 16.06 -1.90
N LEU A 573 20.66 16.07 -3.19
CA LEU A 573 21.55 15.78 -4.31
C LEU A 573 21.96 17.04 -5.09
N GLY A 574 21.53 18.23 -4.66
CA GLY A 574 21.81 19.50 -5.31
C GLY A 574 20.84 19.84 -6.43
N THR A 575 21.19 20.82 -7.26
CA THR A 575 20.32 21.38 -8.30
C THR A 575 20.47 20.71 -9.67
N THR A 576 21.50 19.88 -9.85
CA THR A 576 21.77 19.16 -11.09
C THR A 576 21.24 17.74 -11.03
N GLU A 577 20.76 17.21 -12.16
CA GLU A 577 20.37 15.81 -12.25
C GLU A 577 21.53 14.89 -11.83
N PRO A 578 21.29 13.94 -10.92
CA PRO A 578 22.31 13.00 -10.49
C PRO A 578 22.88 12.19 -11.66
N ALA A 579 24.19 12.25 -11.86
CA ALA A 579 24.87 11.55 -12.96
C ALA A 579 25.22 10.08 -12.64
N ASP A 580 25.16 9.67 -11.37
CA ASP A 580 25.47 8.31 -10.94
C ASP A 580 24.32 7.35 -11.30
N PRO A 581 24.59 6.16 -11.86
CA PRO A 581 23.54 5.16 -12.08
C PRO A 581 22.95 4.59 -10.77
N SER A 582 23.60 4.81 -9.63
CA SER A 582 23.27 4.24 -8.33
C SER A 582 22.87 5.30 -7.29
N ALA A 583 21.97 4.91 -6.40
CA ALA A 583 21.53 5.76 -5.31
C ALA A 583 22.66 5.99 -4.29
N PRO A 584 22.66 7.13 -3.57
CA PRO A 584 23.61 7.37 -2.49
C PRO A 584 23.64 6.22 -1.46
N ALA A 585 24.79 6.07 -0.82
CA ALA A 585 24.96 5.18 0.30
C ALA A 585 23.98 5.55 1.45
N PRO A 586 23.47 4.57 2.23
CA PRO A 586 22.45 4.83 3.24
C PRO A 586 22.84 5.85 4.32
N ASP A 587 24.13 5.99 4.62
CA ASP A 587 24.68 6.96 5.59
C ASP A 587 24.63 8.42 5.12
N ARG A 588 24.28 8.66 3.85
CA ARG A 588 24.07 10.00 3.26
C ARG A 588 22.66 10.54 3.46
N TYR A 589 21.76 9.78 4.08
CA TYR A 589 20.39 10.19 4.30
C TYR A 589 20.18 10.64 5.74
N ASP A 590 19.52 11.77 5.92
CA ASP A 590 19.13 12.31 7.22
C ASP A 590 17.66 12.04 7.52
N PRO A 591 17.28 11.78 8.79
CA PRO A 591 15.90 11.49 9.14
C PRO A 591 15.06 12.77 9.14
N VAL A 592 14.05 12.83 8.27
CA VAL A 592 13.11 13.96 8.17
C VAL A 592 12.03 13.87 9.26
N SER A 593 11.69 12.64 9.69
CA SER A 593 10.61 12.39 10.64
C SER A 593 11.07 11.93 12.02
N LYS A 594 12.30 12.32 12.45
CA LYS A 594 12.95 11.83 13.69
C LYS A 594 12.06 11.92 14.94
N GLY A 595 11.43 13.08 15.18
CA GLY A 595 10.56 13.30 16.35
C GLY A 595 9.09 12.93 16.12
N ARG A 596 8.70 12.60 14.88
CA ARG A 596 7.31 12.36 14.50
C ARG A 596 7.25 11.19 13.51
N PRO A 597 7.45 9.94 13.96
CA PRO A 597 7.30 8.77 13.10
C PRO A 597 5.97 8.80 12.36
N VAL A 598 5.99 8.37 11.10
CA VAL A 598 4.82 8.33 10.25
C VAL A 598 3.99 7.11 10.62
N LEU A 599 2.77 7.34 11.12
CA LEU A 599 1.75 6.32 11.30
C LEU A 599 0.87 6.25 10.04
N VAL A 600 0.79 5.08 9.42
CA VAL A 600 -0.05 4.88 8.23
C VAL A 600 -1.33 4.14 8.63
N VAL A 601 -2.45 4.86 8.66
CA VAL A 601 -3.77 4.31 8.97
C VAL A 601 -4.76 4.52 7.82
N GLU A 602 -5.71 3.61 7.66
CA GLU A 602 -6.85 3.77 6.75
C GLU A 602 -8.02 4.48 7.46
N PRO A 603 -8.62 5.52 6.84
CA PRO A 603 -9.83 6.12 7.38
C PRO A 603 -10.96 5.10 7.24
N ASN A 604 -11.70 4.93 8.32
CA ASN A 604 -12.92 4.14 8.29
C ASN A 604 -14.04 4.98 7.67
N LEU A 605 -14.26 4.84 6.36
CA LEU A 605 -15.28 5.59 5.63
C LEU A 605 -16.63 4.84 5.64
N PRO A 606 -17.77 5.55 5.67
CA PRO A 606 -19.08 4.93 5.50
C PRO A 606 -19.16 4.14 4.19
N ALA A 607 -19.99 3.09 4.17
CA ALA A 607 -20.17 2.26 3.00
C ALA A 607 -20.60 3.11 1.78
N GLY A 608 -19.88 2.96 0.66
CA GLY A 608 -20.13 3.70 -0.58
C GLY A 608 -19.45 5.06 -0.68
N VAL A 609 -18.78 5.55 0.38
CA VAL A 609 -18.01 6.79 0.35
C VAL A 609 -16.57 6.49 -0.08
N THR A 610 -16.09 7.18 -1.11
CA THR A 610 -14.70 7.14 -1.54
C THR A 610 -13.92 8.33 -0.95
N PRO A 611 -12.63 8.17 -0.62
CA PRO A 611 -11.80 9.30 -0.26
C PRO A 611 -11.75 10.31 -1.41
N GLU A 612 -11.94 11.58 -1.10
CA GLU A 612 -11.68 12.69 -2.04
C GLU A 612 -10.20 13.06 -1.96
N PHE A 613 -9.59 13.28 -3.13
CA PHE A 613 -8.19 13.72 -3.24
C PHE A 613 -8.17 15.12 -3.84
N PRO A 614 -7.23 16.00 -3.44
CA PRO A 614 -7.11 17.33 -4.04
C PRO A 614 -6.89 17.27 -5.56
N ASP A 615 -7.45 18.24 -6.28
CA ASP A 615 -7.25 18.35 -7.73
C ASP A 615 -5.76 18.44 -8.07
N GLY A 616 -5.35 17.74 -9.13
CA GLY A 616 -3.95 17.67 -9.57
C GLY A 616 -3.04 16.81 -8.68
N TRP A 617 -3.51 16.24 -7.57
CA TRP A 617 -2.76 15.26 -6.77
C TRP A 617 -3.00 13.82 -7.25
N PRO A 618 -2.12 12.87 -6.90
CA PRO A 618 -2.36 11.46 -7.24
C PRO A 618 -3.68 10.94 -6.65
N PRO A 619 -4.48 10.14 -7.41
CA PRO A 619 -5.77 9.61 -6.98
C PRO A 619 -5.63 8.39 -6.05
N PHE A 620 -4.59 8.40 -5.21
CA PHE A 620 -4.28 7.35 -4.27
C PHE A 620 -3.56 7.91 -3.05
N ARG A 621 -3.57 7.15 -1.97
CA ARG A 621 -2.95 7.60 -0.72
C ARG A 621 -1.43 7.74 -0.85
N LEU A 622 -0.94 8.87 -0.37
CA LEU A 622 0.45 9.11 0.02
C LEU A 622 0.59 8.87 1.53
N HIS A 623 1.65 8.20 1.93
CA HIS A 623 1.90 7.84 3.33
C HIS A 623 2.65 8.95 4.07
N ALA A 624 3.50 9.69 3.36
CA ALA A 624 4.19 10.87 3.88
C ALA A 624 4.29 11.93 2.79
N VAL A 625 4.35 13.20 3.22
CA VAL A 625 4.63 14.33 2.35
C VAL A 625 5.76 15.14 3.00
N ASP A 626 6.86 15.29 2.28
CA ASP A 626 7.95 16.19 2.65
C ASP A 626 7.74 17.51 1.90
N ARG A 627 7.55 18.61 2.65
CA ARG A 627 6.99 19.86 2.13
C ARG A 627 8.01 20.99 2.16
N ALA A 628 7.75 22.05 1.38
CA ALA A 628 8.49 23.31 1.42
C ALA A 628 10.00 23.12 1.23
N LEU A 629 10.37 22.30 0.26
CA LEU A 629 11.77 22.03 -0.06
C LEU A 629 12.32 23.10 -0.99
N PRO A 630 13.61 23.46 -0.87
CA PRO A 630 14.27 24.21 -1.94
C PRO A 630 14.19 23.48 -3.28
N GLU A 631 14.39 24.21 -4.38
CA GLU A 631 14.54 23.57 -5.68
C GLU A 631 15.75 22.64 -5.70
N GLY A 632 15.57 21.46 -6.29
CA GLY A 632 16.65 20.52 -6.49
C GLY A 632 16.21 19.07 -6.58
N TRP A 633 17.20 18.20 -6.48
CA TRP A 633 17.07 16.75 -6.55
C TRP A 633 17.20 16.13 -5.17
N TYR A 634 16.26 15.26 -4.86
CA TYR A 634 16.18 14.59 -3.56
C TYR A 634 16.06 13.08 -3.75
N SER A 635 16.70 12.32 -2.87
CA SER A 635 16.48 10.87 -2.77
C SER A 635 15.87 10.55 -1.40
N TYR A 636 14.97 9.57 -1.38
CA TYR A 636 14.27 9.16 -0.17
C TYR A 636 14.48 7.68 0.14
N ARG A 637 14.52 7.35 1.43
CA ARG A 637 14.43 5.96 1.94
C ARG A 637 13.47 5.93 3.12
N VAL A 638 12.96 4.74 3.42
CA VAL A 638 12.03 4.53 4.54
C VAL A 638 12.54 3.36 5.37
N ASN A 639 12.47 3.45 6.69
CA ASN A 639 12.56 2.25 7.54
C ASN A 639 11.26 2.09 8.33
N GLY A 640 10.92 0.84 8.64
CA GLY A 640 9.80 0.49 9.50
C GLY A 640 10.22 0.43 10.97
N ILE A 641 9.24 0.62 11.85
CA ILE A 641 9.28 0.45 13.30
C ILE A 641 8.17 -0.54 13.67
N ASP A 642 8.52 -1.68 14.27
CA ASP A 642 7.52 -2.63 14.77
C ASP A 642 6.99 -2.23 16.15
N ILE A 643 6.00 -2.99 16.66
CA ILE A 643 5.33 -2.69 17.94
C ILE A 643 6.24 -2.85 19.18
N PHE A 644 7.41 -3.47 19.04
CA PHE A 644 8.43 -3.56 20.10
C PHE A 644 9.44 -2.41 20.03
N GLY A 645 9.38 -1.58 18.98
CA GLY A 645 10.31 -0.48 18.71
C GLY A 645 11.50 -0.85 17.83
N ARG A 646 11.56 -2.08 17.28
CA ARG A 646 12.68 -2.46 16.41
C ARG A 646 12.58 -1.73 15.08
N HIS A 647 13.69 -1.16 14.64
CA HIS A 647 13.82 -0.52 13.36
C HIS A 647 14.32 -1.53 12.33
N SER A 648 13.74 -1.50 11.13
CA SER A 648 14.32 -2.19 9.99
C SER A 648 15.55 -1.44 9.47
N PRO A 649 16.39 -2.07 8.64
CA PRO A 649 17.27 -1.34 7.73
C PRO A 649 16.46 -0.39 6.83
N HIS A 650 17.15 0.55 6.18
CA HIS A 650 16.54 1.40 5.17
C HIS A 650 16.05 0.56 3.98
N SER A 651 14.91 0.96 3.41
CA SER A 651 14.43 0.47 2.12
C SER A 651 15.46 0.73 1.01
N ALA A 652 15.23 0.11 -0.15
CA ALA A 652 15.78 0.65 -1.39
C ALA A 652 15.37 2.13 -1.56
N ALA A 653 16.19 2.90 -2.27
CA ALA A 653 15.86 4.30 -2.55
C ALA A 653 14.53 4.38 -3.31
N ALA A 654 13.70 5.35 -2.94
CA ALA A 654 12.40 5.55 -3.52
C ALA A 654 12.54 5.88 -5.01
N ARG A 655 11.81 5.13 -5.83
CA ARG A 655 11.75 5.32 -7.28
C ARG A 655 10.77 6.45 -7.59
N TRP A 656 11.14 7.38 -8.46
CA TRP A 656 10.22 8.45 -8.86
C TRP A 656 9.30 7.98 -9.98
N PHE A 657 7.98 8.05 -9.74
CA PHE A 657 6.95 7.72 -10.70
C PHE A 657 6.09 8.94 -11.07
N GLN A 658 5.48 8.89 -12.26
CA GLN A 658 4.31 9.70 -12.60
C GLN A 658 3.03 8.89 -12.30
N TRP A 659 1.86 9.54 -12.24
CA TRP A 659 0.57 8.85 -12.04
C TRP A 659 -0.36 9.06 -13.24
N THR A 660 -1.45 8.31 -13.28
CA THR A 660 -2.48 8.50 -14.30
C THR A 660 -3.30 9.75 -13.99
N LEU A 661 -3.31 10.72 -14.92
CA LEU A 661 -4.08 11.96 -14.81
C LEU A 661 -5.58 11.70 -15.00
N SER A 662 -6.41 12.51 -14.34
CA SER A 662 -7.84 12.53 -14.63
C SER A 662 -8.09 13.22 -15.97
N PRO A 663 -9.17 12.88 -16.70
CA PRO A 663 -9.50 13.55 -17.95
C PRO A 663 -9.66 15.07 -17.74
N GLY A 664 -8.81 15.86 -18.42
CA GLY A 664 -8.84 17.32 -18.35
C GLY A 664 -7.80 17.94 -17.41
N ASP A 665 -7.12 17.15 -16.58
CA ASP A 665 -6.02 17.66 -15.74
C ASP A 665 -4.81 18.03 -16.60
N PRO A 666 -4.17 19.19 -16.35
CA PRO A 666 -2.92 19.54 -17.03
C PRO A 666 -1.81 18.58 -16.61
N ALA A 667 -1.03 18.10 -17.58
CA ALA A 667 0.11 17.23 -17.30
C ALA A 667 1.25 18.01 -16.61
N PRO A 668 1.77 17.52 -15.45
CA PRO A 668 2.96 18.10 -14.85
C PRO A 668 4.17 18.07 -15.79
N TRP A 669 5.10 19.02 -15.60
CA TRP A 669 6.22 19.29 -16.52
C TRP A 669 7.15 18.11 -16.79
N TYR A 670 7.18 17.11 -15.91
CA TYR A 670 8.05 15.93 -16.00
C TYR A 670 7.38 14.70 -16.61
N TYR A 671 6.12 14.82 -17.02
CA TYR A 671 5.37 13.71 -17.61
C TYR A 671 5.94 13.34 -18.98
N ARG A 672 6.08 12.04 -19.22
CA ARG A 672 6.52 11.52 -20.51
C ARG A 672 5.34 11.46 -21.50
N ASP A 673 5.62 11.68 -22.78
CA ASP A 673 4.64 11.65 -23.88
C ASP A 673 4.48 10.20 -24.43
N PRO A 674 3.25 9.68 -24.62
CA PRO A 674 1.95 10.28 -24.29
C PRO A 674 1.75 10.43 -22.78
N PRO A 675 1.23 11.58 -22.30
CA PRO A 675 0.98 11.79 -20.87
C PRO A 675 -0.06 10.79 -20.37
N GLY A 676 0.38 9.81 -19.57
CA GLY A 676 -0.49 8.81 -18.97
C GLY A 676 0.26 7.58 -18.43
N GLY A 677 -0.36 6.91 -17.45
CA GLY A 677 0.12 5.64 -16.89
C GLY A 677 1.14 5.76 -15.75
N ASP A 678 1.31 4.66 -15.01
CA ASP A 678 2.28 4.49 -13.91
C ASP A 678 3.68 4.20 -14.48
N ALA A 679 4.39 5.26 -14.88
CA ALA A 679 5.71 5.15 -15.50
C ALA A 679 6.83 5.62 -14.56
N LEU A 680 7.95 4.89 -14.59
CA LEU A 680 9.16 5.25 -13.86
C LEU A 680 9.83 6.46 -14.53
N VAL A 681 9.97 7.57 -13.81
CA VAL A 681 10.65 8.78 -14.27
C VAL A 681 12.15 8.70 -13.97
N HIS A 682 12.53 8.35 -12.74
CA HIS A 682 13.94 8.23 -12.33
C HIS A 682 14.11 7.11 -11.28
N PRO A 683 15.21 6.32 -11.33
CA PRO A 683 15.37 5.11 -10.51
C PRO A 683 15.52 5.33 -9.00
N TYR A 684 15.90 6.52 -8.52
CA TYR A 684 16.13 6.72 -7.08
C TYR A 684 15.97 8.16 -6.55
N ALA A 685 15.62 9.11 -7.41
CA ALA A 685 15.61 10.54 -7.07
C ALA A 685 14.42 11.23 -7.72
N VAL A 686 13.93 12.28 -7.07
CA VAL A 686 12.84 13.13 -7.54
C VAL A 686 13.36 14.55 -7.72
N ALA A 687 12.99 15.18 -8.83
CA ALA A 687 13.27 16.59 -9.07
C ALA A 687 12.09 17.44 -8.61
N LEU A 688 12.36 18.41 -7.75
CA LEU A 688 11.40 19.41 -7.31
C LEU A 688 11.86 20.76 -7.85
N LEU A 689 11.11 21.27 -8.81
CA LEU A 689 11.39 22.52 -9.50
C LEU A 689 10.12 23.34 -9.50
N ASP A 690 10.19 24.60 -9.09
CA ASP A 690 9.07 25.50 -9.25
C ASP A 690 9.01 25.95 -10.72
N LYS A 691 7.87 25.68 -11.34
CA LYS A 691 7.56 26.09 -12.71
C LYS A 691 6.16 26.68 -12.80
N ILE A 692 5.54 26.98 -11.66
CA ILE A 692 4.22 27.61 -11.62
C ILE A 692 4.43 29.10 -11.95
N ALA A 693 3.94 29.54 -13.10
CA ALA A 693 4.03 30.95 -13.45
C ALA A 693 3.15 31.81 -12.51
N PRO A 694 3.57 33.04 -12.18
CA PRO A 694 2.71 33.99 -11.47
C PRO A 694 1.38 34.22 -12.21
N PRO A 695 0.24 34.31 -11.50
CA PRO A 695 -1.02 34.66 -12.14
C PRO A 695 -0.99 36.11 -12.62
N PRO A 696 -1.84 36.48 -13.60
CA PRO A 696 -1.99 37.89 -13.98
C PRO A 696 -2.57 38.71 -12.80
N PRO A 697 -2.10 39.96 -12.58
CA PRO A 697 -2.72 40.86 -11.60
C PRO A 697 -4.19 41.12 -11.90
N THR A 698 -4.98 41.46 -10.88
CA THR A 698 -6.40 41.81 -11.04
C THR A 698 -6.67 43.28 -10.73
N ALA A 699 -7.87 43.75 -11.05
CA ALA A 699 -8.32 45.12 -10.84
C ALA A 699 -7.31 46.17 -11.33
N ILE A 700 -6.76 45.92 -12.53
CA ILE A 700 -5.81 46.83 -13.17
C ILE A 700 -6.58 48.07 -13.62
N GLU A 701 -6.20 49.22 -13.07
CA GLU A 701 -6.74 50.53 -13.39
C GLU A 701 -5.61 51.47 -13.83
N ALA A 702 -5.91 52.32 -14.81
CA ALA A 702 -4.98 53.33 -15.31
C ALA A 702 -5.73 54.65 -15.52
N TYR A 703 -5.27 55.71 -14.86
CA TYR A 703 -5.87 57.05 -14.95
C TYR A 703 -4.86 58.07 -15.44
N VAL A 704 -5.26 58.83 -16.45
CA VAL A 704 -4.50 59.99 -16.93
C VAL A 704 -4.69 61.12 -15.93
N LEU A 705 -3.60 61.69 -15.45
CA LEU A 705 -3.57 62.77 -14.46
C LEU A 705 -3.39 64.10 -15.18
N ASP A 706 -4.36 64.46 -16.01
CA ASP A 706 -4.38 65.78 -16.65
C ASP A 706 -4.60 66.85 -15.58
N PRO A 707 -3.65 67.79 -15.36
CA PRO A 707 -3.81 68.85 -14.38
C PRO A 707 -5.05 69.74 -14.61
N GLN A 708 -5.59 69.75 -15.84
CA GLN A 708 -6.78 70.49 -16.24
C GLN A 708 -8.09 69.71 -16.06
N ASP A 709 -8.05 68.41 -15.77
CA ASP A 709 -9.25 67.61 -15.53
C ASP A 709 -9.92 68.02 -14.20
N PRO A 710 -11.15 68.56 -14.22
CA PRO A 710 -11.87 68.96 -13.02
C PRO A 710 -12.31 67.78 -12.15
N MET A 711 -12.34 66.55 -12.70
CA MET A 711 -12.68 65.32 -11.98
C MET A 711 -11.44 64.56 -11.47
N LEU A 712 -10.24 65.12 -11.67
CA LEU A 712 -9.00 64.53 -11.20
C LEU A 712 -9.01 64.31 -9.68
N LEU A 713 -8.80 63.07 -9.24
CA LEU A 713 -8.71 62.73 -7.83
C LEU A 713 -7.38 63.24 -7.23
N ARG A 714 -7.44 64.38 -6.53
CA ARG A 714 -6.29 65.03 -5.87
C ARG A 714 -6.16 64.62 -4.41
N ASP A 715 -5.83 63.37 -4.16
CA ASP A 715 -5.57 62.85 -2.83
C ASP A 715 -4.13 63.15 -2.35
N ALA A 716 -3.79 62.68 -1.15
CA ALA A 716 -2.46 62.88 -0.57
C ALA A 716 -1.34 62.28 -1.45
N THR A 717 -1.61 61.15 -2.11
CA THR A 717 -0.65 60.49 -2.99
C THR A 717 -0.41 61.31 -4.26
N TYR A 718 -1.47 61.84 -4.88
CA TYR A 718 -1.35 62.80 -5.99
C TYR A 718 -0.56 64.04 -5.59
N ALA A 719 -0.82 64.61 -4.40
CA ALA A 719 -0.09 65.79 -3.92
C ALA A 719 1.40 65.52 -3.69
N ALA A 720 1.74 64.34 -3.16
CA ALA A 720 3.14 63.91 -2.95
C ALA A 720 3.87 63.70 -4.29
N TRP A 721 3.21 63.07 -5.26
CA TRP A 721 3.75 62.93 -6.62
C TRP A 721 3.91 64.29 -7.30
N GLN A 722 2.91 65.17 -7.27
CA GLN A 722 3.01 66.50 -7.87
C GLN A 722 4.15 67.33 -7.24
N ALA A 723 4.39 67.17 -5.94
CA ALA A 723 5.48 67.84 -5.23
C ALA A 723 6.88 67.33 -5.65
N SER A 724 7.00 66.07 -6.10
CA SER A 724 8.27 65.50 -6.57
C SER A 724 8.70 66.04 -7.94
N LEU A 725 7.75 66.56 -8.73
CA LEU A 725 8.02 67.19 -10.03
C LEU A 725 8.58 68.61 -9.87
N THR A 726 9.49 68.99 -10.76
CA THR A 726 9.98 70.37 -10.90
C THR A 726 8.88 71.30 -11.45
N PRO A 727 8.99 72.64 -11.26
CA PRO A 727 8.00 73.59 -11.79
C PRO A 727 7.73 73.45 -13.29
N ALA A 728 8.75 73.15 -14.10
CA ALA A 728 8.59 72.95 -15.55
C ALA A 728 7.88 71.63 -15.89
N GLU A 729 8.12 70.57 -15.11
CA GLU A 729 7.47 69.26 -15.29
C GLU A 729 5.99 69.30 -14.89
N ARG A 730 5.63 70.08 -13.86
CA ARG A 730 4.23 70.24 -13.43
C ARG A 730 3.32 70.87 -14.48
N GLU A 731 3.89 71.65 -15.40
CA GLU A 731 3.16 72.32 -16.48
C GLU A 731 3.15 71.51 -17.79
N SER A 732 3.97 70.48 -17.92
CA SER A 732 4.22 69.79 -19.21
C SER A 732 4.07 68.27 -19.19
N ILE A 733 4.10 67.63 -18.01
CA ILE A 733 3.93 66.19 -17.87
C ILE A 733 2.47 65.89 -17.52
N VAL A 734 1.87 65.00 -18.30
CA VAL A 734 0.61 64.35 -17.93
C VAL A 734 0.98 63.09 -17.16
N GLY A 735 0.59 62.99 -15.89
CA GLY A 735 0.89 61.79 -15.11
C GLY A 735 0.01 60.61 -15.51
N LEU A 736 0.45 59.39 -15.22
CA LEU A 736 -0.36 58.17 -15.30
C LEU A 736 -0.37 57.52 -13.92
N ARG A 737 -1.54 57.40 -13.29
CA ARG A 737 -1.72 56.61 -12.06
C ARG A 737 -2.12 55.20 -12.45
N LEU A 738 -1.27 54.24 -12.15
CA LEU A 738 -1.53 52.81 -12.32
C LEU A 738 -1.86 52.21 -10.97
N ARG A 739 -2.87 51.34 -10.93
CA ARG A 739 -3.23 50.58 -9.75
C ARG A 739 -3.56 49.15 -10.12
N TRP A 740 -3.15 48.20 -9.30
CA TRP A 740 -3.58 46.80 -9.42
C TRP A 740 -3.63 46.13 -8.06
N GLN A 741 -4.28 44.97 -8.02
CA GLN A 741 -4.46 44.17 -6.82
C GLN A 741 -3.75 42.83 -6.95
N TRP A 742 -3.11 42.43 -5.85
CA TRP A 742 -2.55 41.12 -5.62
C TRP A 742 -3.27 40.49 -4.44
N THR A 743 -4.23 39.63 -4.76
CA THR A 743 -5.14 39.03 -3.78
C THR A 743 -4.45 37.92 -3.00
N PHE A 744 -5.07 37.49 -1.89
CA PHE A 744 -4.62 36.32 -1.15
C PHE A 744 -4.44 35.09 -2.04
N ARG A 745 -5.35 34.84 -2.99
CA ARG A 745 -5.21 33.73 -3.94
C ARG A 745 -3.96 33.88 -4.83
N HIS A 746 -3.63 35.09 -5.27
CA HIS A 746 -2.41 35.32 -6.06
C HIS A 746 -1.14 35.09 -5.23
N MET A 747 -1.12 35.61 -3.99
CA MET A 747 -0.03 35.36 -3.04
C MET A 747 0.15 33.86 -2.74
N ARG A 748 -0.93 33.08 -2.78
CA ARG A 748 -0.87 31.62 -2.62
C ARG A 748 -0.35 30.87 -3.84
N GLN A 749 -0.56 31.41 -5.04
CA GLN A 749 -0.11 30.77 -6.27
C GLN A 749 1.36 31.06 -6.57
N ALA A 750 1.80 32.30 -6.33
CA ALA A 750 3.18 32.74 -6.54
C ALA A 750 3.66 33.54 -5.33
N PRO A 751 3.97 32.84 -4.21
CA PRO A 751 4.53 33.47 -3.01
C PRO A 751 5.94 34.02 -3.24
N ASP A 752 6.63 33.54 -4.27
CA ASP A 752 7.96 33.93 -4.73
C ASP A 752 7.96 35.15 -5.69
N ALA A 753 6.79 35.76 -5.91
CA ALA A 753 6.66 36.93 -6.78
C ALA A 753 7.60 38.07 -6.30
N ALA A 754 8.64 38.35 -7.09
CA ALA A 754 9.66 39.32 -6.70
C ALA A 754 9.37 40.75 -7.18
N GLU A 755 8.73 40.89 -8.34
CA GLU A 755 8.50 42.19 -8.98
C GLU A 755 7.33 42.17 -9.96
N PHE A 756 6.77 43.36 -10.23
CA PHE A 756 5.87 43.62 -11.33
C PHE A 756 6.58 44.47 -12.39
N ARG A 757 6.46 44.08 -13.66
CA ARG A 757 7.04 44.81 -14.78
C ARG A 757 5.95 45.56 -15.53
N VAL A 758 6.10 46.88 -15.64
CA VAL A 758 5.19 47.75 -16.39
C VAL A 758 5.83 48.10 -17.74
N TYR A 759 5.11 47.78 -18.82
CA TYR A 759 5.48 48.13 -20.18
C TYR A 759 4.58 49.26 -20.67
N TYR A 760 5.13 50.17 -21.47
CA TYR A 760 4.40 51.29 -22.06
C TYR A 760 4.60 51.25 -23.58
N GLU A 761 3.49 51.33 -24.32
CA GLU A 761 3.50 51.45 -25.77
C GLU A 761 2.74 52.74 -26.15
N PRO A 762 3.44 53.78 -26.65
CA PRO A 762 2.77 55.00 -27.08
C PRO A 762 1.95 54.77 -28.36
N GLY A 763 0.78 55.41 -28.44
CA GLY A 763 -0.08 55.34 -29.63
C GLY A 763 -1.17 54.27 -29.54
N ARG A 764 -1.65 53.76 -30.69
CA ARG A 764 -2.67 52.70 -30.76
C ARG A 764 -2.04 51.41 -31.27
N LEU A 765 -2.18 50.34 -30.48
CA LEU A 765 -1.68 49.02 -30.83
C LEU A 765 -2.19 48.59 -32.22
N ASN A 766 -1.29 48.06 -33.04
CA ASN A 766 -1.58 47.50 -34.36
C ASN A 766 -2.48 48.42 -35.22
N THR A 767 -2.19 49.73 -35.21
CA THR A 767 -2.97 50.73 -35.93
C THR A 767 -2.05 51.79 -36.55
N LEU A 768 -2.20 52.06 -37.85
CA LEU A 768 -1.55 53.20 -38.51
C LEU A 768 -2.45 54.42 -38.36
N GLN A 769 -1.89 55.57 -37.98
CA GLN A 769 -2.62 56.83 -37.80
C GLN A 769 -2.12 57.89 -38.77
N GLY A 770 -3.05 58.70 -39.27
CA GLY A 770 -2.76 59.83 -40.16
C GLY A 770 -4.01 60.64 -40.46
N ASN A 771 -4.06 61.34 -41.59
CA ASN A 771 -5.20 62.07 -42.11
C ASN A 771 -5.51 61.61 -43.53
N VAL A 772 -6.79 61.59 -43.91
CA VAL A 772 -7.16 61.53 -45.32
C VAL A 772 -6.89 62.90 -45.93
N VAL A 773 -5.93 62.99 -46.85
CA VAL A 773 -5.50 64.24 -47.50
C VAL A 773 -6.44 64.56 -48.66
N THR A 774 -6.73 63.57 -49.51
CA THR A 774 -7.70 63.72 -50.60
C THR A 774 -8.53 62.45 -50.78
N THR A 775 -9.76 62.63 -51.25
CA THR A 775 -10.65 61.53 -51.64
C THR A 775 -11.13 61.77 -53.05
N THR A 776 -10.94 60.78 -53.93
CA THR A 776 -11.40 60.82 -55.32
C THR A 776 -12.26 59.60 -55.63
N ALA A 777 -13.21 59.72 -56.55
CA ALA A 777 -14.06 58.59 -56.93
C ALA A 777 -13.23 57.55 -57.71
N ALA A 778 -13.25 56.30 -57.25
CA ALA A 778 -12.64 55.16 -57.96
C ALA A 778 -13.68 54.36 -58.76
N GLY A 779 -14.96 54.52 -58.44
CA GLY A 779 -16.13 53.97 -59.11
C GLY A 779 -17.42 54.54 -58.56
N SER A 780 -18.57 53.95 -58.89
CA SER A 780 -19.86 54.38 -58.33
C SER A 780 -20.08 53.95 -56.87
N THR A 781 -19.34 52.94 -56.40
CA THR A 781 -19.43 52.36 -55.05
C THR A 781 -18.10 52.34 -54.29
N GLU A 782 -17.06 52.96 -54.85
CA GLU A 782 -15.70 52.95 -54.31
C GLU A 782 -15.04 54.32 -54.42
N SER A 783 -14.22 54.66 -53.44
CA SER A 783 -13.39 55.86 -53.40
C SER A 783 -11.92 55.51 -53.21
N MET A 784 -11.04 56.29 -53.82
CA MET A 784 -9.61 56.29 -53.52
C MET A 784 -9.32 57.36 -52.47
N ALA A 785 -8.88 56.92 -51.29
CA ALA A 785 -8.44 57.78 -50.20
C ALA A 785 -6.90 57.85 -50.17
N GLU A 786 -6.36 59.03 -50.45
CA GLU A 786 -4.94 59.32 -50.21
C GLU A 786 -4.78 59.81 -48.78
N THR A 787 -3.92 59.17 -48.01
CA THR A 787 -3.61 59.59 -46.63
C THR A 787 -2.25 60.31 -46.56
N ASP A 788 -1.86 60.79 -45.39
CA ASP A 788 -0.49 61.22 -45.10
C ASP A 788 0.36 60.12 -44.42
N ILE A 789 -0.20 58.91 -44.27
CA ILE A 789 0.47 57.77 -43.63
C ILE A 789 1.62 57.29 -44.52
N PRO A 790 2.86 57.19 -44.02
CA PRO A 790 3.96 56.60 -44.78
C PRO A 790 3.70 55.12 -45.10
N ASN A 791 3.98 54.69 -46.33
CA ASN A 791 3.78 53.30 -46.74
C ASN A 791 4.96 52.74 -47.52
N GLY A 792 5.54 51.65 -46.99
CA GLY A 792 6.57 50.84 -47.63
C GLY A 792 6.08 49.45 -48.04
N GLN A 793 4.79 49.14 -47.90
CA GLN A 793 4.23 47.84 -48.22
C GLN A 793 3.90 47.69 -49.72
N PRO A 794 3.89 46.47 -50.26
CA PRO A 794 3.45 46.20 -51.63
C PRO A 794 1.98 46.57 -51.88
N ALA A 795 1.60 46.67 -53.15
CA ALA A 795 0.22 46.87 -53.54
C ALA A 795 -0.67 45.70 -53.07
N GLY A 796 -1.90 46.00 -52.68
CA GLY A 796 -2.87 45.04 -52.15
C GLY A 796 -2.64 44.60 -50.70
N GLN A 797 -1.54 44.99 -50.06
CA GLN A 797 -1.20 44.51 -48.72
C GLN A 797 -2.24 44.89 -47.65
N PHE A 798 -2.92 46.03 -47.81
CA PHE A 798 -3.96 46.47 -46.88
C PHE A 798 -5.37 46.01 -47.30
N ALA A 799 -5.52 45.20 -48.35
CA ALA A 799 -6.83 44.68 -48.75
C ALA A 799 -7.46 43.85 -47.62
N GLY A 800 -8.75 44.09 -47.35
CA GLY A 800 -9.49 43.47 -46.25
C GLY A 800 -9.35 44.17 -44.90
N THR A 801 -8.40 45.11 -44.74
CA THR A 801 -8.33 45.99 -43.57
C THR A 801 -9.46 47.03 -43.58
N ARG A 802 -9.50 47.90 -42.56
CA ARG A 802 -10.49 48.97 -42.43
C ARG A 802 -9.81 50.33 -42.26
N LEU A 803 -10.22 51.29 -43.08
CA LEU A 803 -9.92 52.71 -42.90
C LEU A 803 -11.05 53.33 -42.08
N ARG A 804 -10.73 53.87 -40.90
CA ARG A 804 -11.68 54.61 -40.07
C ARG A 804 -11.44 56.10 -40.20
N VAL A 805 -12.51 56.87 -40.37
CA VAL A 805 -12.47 58.34 -40.40
C VAL A 805 -13.64 58.86 -39.56
N GLY A 806 -13.35 59.42 -38.39
CA GLY A 806 -14.39 59.75 -37.41
C GLY A 806 -15.16 58.50 -36.93
N ALA A 807 -16.50 58.52 -37.07
CA ALA A 807 -17.37 57.40 -36.73
C ALA A 807 -17.52 56.37 -37.88
N ASP A 808 -17.06 56.72 -39.08
CA ASP A 808 -17.27 55.93 -40.28
C ASP A 808 -16.12 54.94 -40.50
N SER A 809 -16.44 53.76 -41.01
CA SER A 809 -15.50 52.67 -41.26
C SER A 809 -15.66 52.12 -42.67
N PHE A 810 -14.64 52.30 -43.48
CA PHE A 810 -14.61 51.88 -44.88
C PHE A 810 -13.78 50.61 -45.01
N ARG A 811 -14.29 49.61 -45.73
CA ARG A 811 -13.53 48.39 -46.04
C ARG A 811 -12.51 48.71 -47.12
N VAL A 812 -11.24 48.42 -46.86
CA VAL A 812 -10.19 48.54 -47.87
C VAL A 812 -10.33 47.39 -48.85
N VAL A 813 -10.59 47.72 -50.11
CA VAL A 813 -10.69 46.77 -51.23
C VAL A 813 -9.31 46.48 -51.78
N ASP A 814 -8.44 47.49 -51.81
CA ASP A 814 -7.10 47.41 -52.39
C ASP A 814 -6.21 48.57 -51.88
N SER A 815 -4.90 48.48 -52.07
CA SER A 815 -3.94 49.54 -51.70
C SER A 815 -2.83 49.69 -52.72
N GLU A 816 -2.35 50.91 -52.96
CA GLU A 816 -1.21 51.13 -53.87
C GLU A 816 0.13 50.86 -53.17
N ALA A 817 1.16 50.52 -53.95
CA ALA A 817 2.54 50.50 -53.47
C ALA A 817 3.12 51.93 -53.49
N GLY A 818 3.76 52.34 -52.40
CA GLY A 818 4.46 53.64 -52.31
C GLY A 818 3.86 54.60 -51.27
N THR A 819 4.53 55.75 -51.12
CA THR A 819 4.22 56.75 -50.10
C THR A 819 3.63 58.03 -50.75
N PRO A 820 2.57 58.61 -50.19
CA PRO A 820 1.87 58.17 -48.98
C PRO A 820 0.88 57.02 -49.26
N LEU A 821 0.35 56.40 -48.19
CA LEU A 821 -0.60 55.29 -48.28
C LEU A 821 -1.89 55.72 -48.99
N ARG A 822 -2.15 55.09 -50.13
CA ARG A 822 -3.40 55.24 -50.90
C ARG A 822 -4.22 53.97 -50.82
N LEU A 823 -5.45 54.11 -50.37
CA LEU A 823 -6.39 53.01 -50.13
C LEU A 823 -7.60 53.17 -51.03
N ARG A 824 -7.89 52.14 -51.83
CA ARG A 824 -9.18 52.01 -52.50
C ARG A 824 -10.13 51.36 -51.53
N VAL A 825 -11.21 52.05 -51.20
CA VAL A 825 -12.17 51.61 -50.19
C VAL A 825 -13.57 51.53 -50.77
N ALA A 826 -14.36 50.59 -50.25
CA ALA A 826 -15.80 50.57 -50.50
C ALA A 826 -16.46 51.75 -49.77
N ASN A 827 -17.25 52.51 -50.50
CA ASN A 827 -18.10 53.57 -49.94
C ASN A 827 -19.14 52.96 -48.98
N ILE A 828 -19.75 53.82 -48.17
CA ILE A 828 -20.81 53.45 -47.23
C ILE A 828 -22.11 54.21 -47.56
N GLY A 829 -23.16 53.97 -46.78
CA GLY A 829 -24.47 54.59 -46.94
C GLY A 829 -25.44 53.70 -47.74
N PRO A 830 -26.75 54.03 -47.77
CA PRO A 830 -27.78 53.19 -48.40
C PRO A 830 -27.59 52.95 -49.91
N GLY A 831 -26.79 53.79 -50.58
CA GLY A 831 -26.46 53.67 -52.00
C GLY A 831 -24.98 53.47 -52.29
N ASP A 832 -24.14 53.16 -51.29
CA ASP A 832 -22.68 53.10 -51.41
C ASP A 832 -22.07 54.37 -52.05
N ASP A 833 -22.61 55.53 -51.71
CA ASP A 833 -22.30 56.83 -52.33
C ASP A 833 -21.46 57.74 -51.42
N VAL A 834 -21.26 57.34 -50.16
CA VAL A 834 -20.46 58.11 -49.18
C VAL A 834 -19.04 57.57 -49.15
N GLY A 835 -18.08 58.35 -49.67
CA GLY A 835 -16.65 58.07 -49.56
C GLY A 835 -16.03 58.65 -48.27
N PRO A 836 -14.76 58.32 -47.96
CA PRO A 836 -14.05 58.86 -46.80
C PRO A 836 -13.93 60.39 -46.89
N PRO A 837 -14.28 61.16 -45.86
CA PRO A 837 -14.14 62.61 -45.92
C PRO A 837 -12.67 63.03 -45.86
N ALA A 838 -12.25 63.88 -46.81
CA ALA A 838 -10.91 64.46 -46.83
C ALA A 838 -10.71 65.53 -45.75
N GLY A 839 -9.44 65.80 -45.38
CA GLY A 839 -9.05 66.73 -44.32
C GLY A 839 -9.38 66.24 -42.91
N ARG A 840 -9.57 64.93 -42.71
CA ARG A 840 -9.98 64.34 -41.42
C ARG A 840 -8.94 63.33 -40.92
N PRO A 841 -8.72 63.24 -39.60
CA PRO A 841 -7.94 62.17 -39.00
C PRO A 841 -8.51 60.80 -39.35
N CYS A 842 -7.62 59.87 -39.64
CA CYS A 842 -7.94 58.51 -40.01
C CYS A 842 -7.04 57.49 -39.32
N SER A 843 -7.51 56.26 -39.26
CA SER A 843 -6.69 55.14 -38.82
C SER A 843 -6.94 53.87 -39.62
N VAL A 844 -5.90 53.08 -39.83
CA VAL A 844 -5.95 51.79 -40.51
C VAL A 844 -5.61 50.70 -39.50
N THR A 845 -6.56 49.80 -39.23
CA THR A 845 -6.34 48.67 -38.30
C THR A 845 -5.55 47.57 -38.98
N ILE A 846 -4.52 47.07 -38.30
CA ILE A 846 -3.64 46.00 -38.75
C ILE A 846 -4.08 44.67 -38.11
N PRO A 847 -4.63 43.71 -38.89
CA PRO A 847 -5.08 42.44 -38.36
C PRO A 847 -3.92 41.45 -38.13
N GLU A 848 -4.17 40.43 -37.31
CA GLU A 848 -3.26 39.29 -37.11
C GLU A 848 -2.94 38.61 -38.46
N GLY A 849 -1.67 38.29 -38.68
CA GLY A 849 -1.16 37.74 -39.95
C GLY A 849 -0.75 38.78 -41.00
N HIS A 850 -0.98 40.08 -40.77
CA HIS A 850 -0.43 41.15 -41.60
C HIS A 850 1.06 41.40 -41.29
N ALA A 851 1.88 41.75 -42.28
CA ALA A 851 3.33 41.94 -42.10
C ALA A 851 3.73 43.06 -41.13
N LEU A 852 2.82 44.01 -40.87
CA LEU A 852 2.99 45.09 -39.88
C LEU A 852 2.37 44.75 -38.51
N PHE A 853 1.78 43.57 -38.35
CA PHE A 853 1.22 43.16 -37.07
C PHE A 853 2.35 42.84 -36.09
N VAL A 854 2.24 43.39 -34.89
CA VAL A 854 3.13 43.10 -33.78
C VAL A 854 2.33 42.35 -32.72
N ASP A 855 2.79 41.16 -32.39
CA ASP A 855 2.24 40.34 -31.31
C ASP A 855 2.76 40.87 -29.97
N HIS A 856 1.88 41.56 -29.23
CA HIS A 856 2.23 42.15 -27.94
C HIS A 856 2.06 41.15 -26.78
N ASP A 857 1.70 39.89 -27.03
CA ASP A 857 1.81 38.83 -26.01
C ASP A 857 3.27 38.39 -25.81
N VAL A 858 4.17 38.78 -26.74
CA VAL A 858 5.62 38.56 -26.63
C VAL A 858 6.31 39.75 -25.95
N PRO A 859 6.94 39.59 -24.77
CA PRO A 859 7.55 40.70 -24.02
C PRO A 859 8.60 41.50 -24.80
N ALA A 860 9.34 40.86 -25.71
CA ALA A 860 10.38 41.50 -26.52
C ALA A 860 9.82 42.45 -27.60
N ASN A 861 8.51 42.38 -27.88
CA ASN A 861 7.85 43.21 -28.88
C ASN A 861 7.30 44.52 -28.31
N TRP A 862 7.28 44.68 -26.98
CA TRP A 862 6.99 45.96 -26.33
C TRP A 862 8.15 46.91 -26.54
N SER A 863 7.87 48.15 -26.98
CA SER A 863 8.90 49.13 -27.34
C SER A 863 9.80 49.52 -26.16
N GLU A 864 9.26 49.60 -24.93
CA GLU A 864 10.04 50.03 -23.76
C GLU A 864 9.57 49.38 -22.45
N ARG A 865 10.52 48.79 -21.70
CA ARG A 865 10.31 48.45 -20.29
C ARG A 865 10.35 49.74 -19.49
N TYR A 866 9.17 50.20 -19.09
CA TYR A 866 8.98 51.55 -18.58
C TYR A 866 9.24 51.65 -17.06
N HIS A 867 8.82 50.65 -16.28
CA HIS A 867 9.10 50.63 -14.84
C HIS A 867 9.11 49.21 -14.26
N VAL A 868 9.84 49.02 -13.15
CA VAL A 868 9.85 47.77 -12.37
C VAL A 868 9.46 48.14 -10.95
N VAL A 869 8.42 47.50 -10.42
CA VAL A 869 7.94 47.69 -9.05
C VAL A 869 8.33 46.48 -8.24
N GLY A 870 9.18 46.65 -7.24
CA GLY A 870 9.50 45.57 -6.30
C GLY A 870 8.27 45.09 -5.53
N PHE A 871 8.25 43.83 -5.09
CA PHE A 871 7.08 43.26 -4.40
C PHE A 871 6.62 44.06 -3.17
N ASP A 872 7.54 44.70 -2.44
CA ASP A 872 7.22 45.54 -1.27
C ASP A 872 7.25 47.05 -1.58
N GLU A 873 7.31 47.41 -2.86
CA GLU A 873 7.36 48.80 -3.31
C GLU A 873 5.96 49.26 -3.73
N HIS A 874 5.62 50.52 -3.43
CA HIS A 874 4.36 51.13 -3.87
C HIS A 874 3.10 50.36 -3.46
N VAL A 875 3.16 49.60 -2.36
CA VAL A 875 2.10 48.70 -1.91
C VAL A 875 1.41 49.24 -0.65
N THR A 876 0.10 49.08 -0.60
CA THR A 876 -0.71 49.19 0.62
C THR A 876 -1.23 47.81 0.98
N GLU A 877 -0.88 47.33 2.17
CA GLU A 877 -1.38 46.08 2.71
C GLU A 877 -2.69 46.32 3.46
N THR A 878 -3.71 45.53 3.13
CA THR A 878 -5.04 45.60 3.72
C THR A 878 -5.70 44.23 3.70
N THR A 879 -7.01 44.17 3.97
CA THR A 879 -7.81 42.96 3.83
C THR A 879 -8.95 43.17 2.83
N ASP A 880 -9.35 42.12 2.12
CA ASP A 880 -10.53 42.14 1.28
C ASP A 880 -11.84 42.04 2.10
N GLY A 881 -12.99 41.97 1.40
CA GLY A 881 -14.31 41.91 2.01
C GLY A 881 -14.56 40.65 2.86
N ASP A 882 -13.73 39.62 2.71
CA ASP A 882 -13.78 38.37 3.45
C ASP A 882 -12.71 38.32 4.57
N GLY A 883 -12.01 39.43 4.81
CA GLY A 883 -10.96 39.55 5.82
C GLY A 883 -9.63 38.90 5.43
N GLN A 884 -9.46 38.51 4.16
CA GLN A 884 -8.22 37.89 3.67
C GLN A 884 -7.18 38.95 3.28
N PRO A 885 -5.87 38.67 3.40
CA PRO A 885 -4.83 39.61 3.01
C PRO A 885 -4.96 40.09 1.55
N LEU A 886 -4.83 41.39 1.34
CA LEU A 886 -4.90 42.05 0.04
C LEU A 886 -3.77 43.06 -0.09
N ARG A 887 -2.97 42.94 -1.15
CA ARG A 887 -1.97 43.94 -1.52
C ARG A 887 -2.49 44.79 -2.68
N ILE A 888 -2.49 46.11 -2.49
CA ILE A 888 -2.90 47.08 -3.50
C ILE A 888 -1.65 47.86 -3.90
N TYR A 889 -1.24 47.71 -5.15
CA TYR A 889 -0.10 48.42 -5.71
C TYR A 889 -0.58 49.69 -6.40
N GLU A 890 0.11 50.79 -6.18
CA GLU A 890 -0.22 52.08 -6.75
C GLU A 890 1.03 52.86 -7.16
N LEU A 891 1.17 53.09 -8.46
CA LEU A 891 2.33 53.71 -9.07
C LEU A 891 1.94 54.96 -9.86
N PHE A 892 2.75 56.02 -9.78
CA PHE A 892 2.59 57.23 -10.56
C PHE A 892 3.74 57.40 -11.53
N LEU A 893 3.42 57.46 -12.82
CA LEU A 893 4.38 57.47 -13.92
C LEU A 893 4.29 58.77 -14.73
N PRO A 894 5.42 59.38 -15.14
CA PRO A 894 5.41 60.58 -15.98
C PRO A 894 5.18 60.24 -17.46
N ALA A 895 3.94 60.38 -17.97
CA ALA A 895 3.71 60.20 -19.40
C ALA A 895 4.17 61.46 -20.16
N THR A 896 5.01 61.29 -21.19
CA THR A 896 5.30 62.38 -22.12
C THR A 896 4.02 62.67 -22.89
N GLY A 897 3.46 63.85 -22.70
CA GLY A 897 2.38 64.35 -23.55
C GLY A 897 2.92 64.46 -24.96
N GLY A 898 2.67 63.46 -25.81
CA GLY A 898 2.94 63.55 -27.24
C GLY A 898 2.29 64.84 -27.74
N SER A 899 3.09 65.75 -28.29
CA SER A 899 2.63 67.00 -28.89
C SER A 899 1.74 66.67 -30.10
N GLY A 900 0.47 66.39 -29.85
CA GLY A 900 -0.44 65.86 -30.86
C GLY A 900 -1.69 65.20 -30.29
N LEU A 901 -2.36 65.84 -29.33
CA LEU A 901 -3.77 65.60 -29.07
C LEU A 901 -4.51 66.91 -29.40
N PRO A 902 -5.32 66.97 -30.48
CA PRO A 902 -6.31 68.03 -30.61
C PRO A 902 -7.46 67.87 -29.62
#